data_AF-A0A1S3JLX7-F1
#
_entry.id   AF-A0A1S3JLX7-F1
#
_cell.length_a   1.000
_cell.length_b   1.000
_cell.length_c   1.000
_cell.angle_alpha   90.00
_cell.angle_beta   90.00
_cell.angle_gamma   90.00
#
_symmetry.space_group_name_H-M   'P 1'
#
loop_
_entity.id
_entity.type
_entity.pdbx_description
1 polymer ?
#
loop_
_entity_poly.entity_id
_entity_poly.type
_entity_poly.pdbx_seq_one_letter_code
_entity_poly.pdbx_strand_id
1 'polypeptide(L)'
;MADDVEKEFLGTWRIVECVSLTGTIEQTGIEGTEFTLDESGEVTWKVSEDAEPMPFFSCETYEVSMADPPALKFFGTFAGHIIEFKVEVSDDLMLLTYERCCMLQCQKVSSSDPKDDIPFSFIGALEQGYFADVTITADNNKEFKAHKAILSLGVSTVDWSSTPPPLSGLPEDVLSTTLHYLYSESLPRGLSEQAAKDCVRHLGKVPGFERFVDMCNTFLKNVALRQQITSLVSDMHSCADKIIDLFNGKTTGTSSSAGQSPVMETPGENLVANPAKLCYVVKQAIREACVAGAKLLILSDLFSRRKGELSREERHEIIKYAKSRLPVFMNQLRRFLEVIKQHTNGLTATQRQEIAGYLVPEVEKTLDTIAHFVIEIKTALEQVITSSSNSTAGSPTEKPGDKPADKPADKPHKHDKKSKKGQIVEAMGRTLKNALHRRELMKLKYFHDKTTTNFMHLMQKKENFSLMSQEEKIRSVAKNLEQLIDEVPLFLVRVEELMSALDEKVTWKEWKYLFKLGTSKVAWGLGKVVGHKPSLKAMISQICDMVHREQFNSSLVALGLSDPPATTTTTTTTTSTANGATSAMPKKMNPKTSPAKYAQLSSVESLCQSPLARDSSLAGGAVKLLREGRGTDMIFEIIVVQESGDVVVDHTHGEPVSRTDHSKEVDIHEIQAHCVIIAARCDWFRRALLSGMRESIDKKITVHDTNPSLFRLFLEYLYSGQLETNEMSTEQLADMMAIGDRYEVDSLKSLCENTLKHHLDEDSSLFLLSLAEQYNATALRSSALNFITEHPKVMESEVFEELPEHLQSEVADAVLWHGLDSRSRSLSGHSHTETPPSSVSGLSHTERLMAQLDIDSEDDKTNSSSSEEMNYVEDSGRLDACLESLRDIVGDGVPREELVRVALAADYDVNRALNFFFSA
;
A
#
# COMPACT_ATOMS: atom_id res chain seq x y z
N MET A 1 -12.73 -20.91 6.86
CA MET A 1 -12.47 -20.79 8.33
C MET A 1 -11.38 -19.77 8.65
N ALA A 2 -10.12 -19.91 8.22
CA ALA A 2 -9.09 -18.88 8.53
C ALA A 2 -9.35 -17.55 7.80
N ASP A 3 -9.74 -17.61 6.53
CA ASP A 3 -10.01 -16.42 5.70
C ASP A 3 -11.29 -15.67 6.08
N ASP A 4 -12.27 -16.36 6.69
CA ASP A 4 -13.56 -15.74 7.07
C ASP A 4 -13.43 -14.85 8.30
N VAL A 5 -12.59 -15.24 9.26
CA VAL A 5 -12.32 -14.45 10.48
C VAL A 5 -11.37 -13.28 10.18
N GLU A 6 -10.44 -13.40 9.22
CA GLU A 6 -9.57 -12.29 8.82
C GLU A 6 -10.40 -11.13 8.22
N LYS A 7 -11.50 -11.44 7.53
CA LYS A 7 -12.43 -10.45 6.95
C LYS A 7 -13.13 -9.60 8.00
N GLU A 8 -13.35 -10.10 9.21
CA GLU A 8 -13.98 -9.36 10.30
C GLU A 8 -13.13 -8.16 10.74
N PHE A 9 -11.81 -8.25 10.63
CA PHE A 9 -10.89 -7.17 11.01
C PHE A 9 -10.68 -6.13 9.90
N LEU A 10 -11.06 -6.41 8.65
CA LEU A 10 -10.81 -5.53 7.52
C LEU A 10 -11.66 -4.26 7.58
N GLY A 11 -11.09 -3.16 7.08
CA GLY A 11 -11.75 -1.87 6.96
C GLY A 11 -11.08 -0.77 7.79
N THR A 12 -11.75 0.37 7.87
CA THR A 12 -11.26 1.53 8.63
C THR A 12 -11.90 1.54 10.01
N TRP A 13 -11.05 1.65 11.03
CA TRP A 13 -11.43 1.66 12.43
C TRP A 13 -10.99 2.97 13.05
N ARG A 14 -11.87 3.62 13.81
CA ARG A 14 -11.60 4.87 14.53
C ARG A 14 -11.46 4.59 16.00
N ILE A 15 -10.40 5.08 16.63
CA ILE A 15 -10.24 5.03 18.09
C ILE A 15 -11.25 5.98 18.72
N VAL A 16 -12.19 5.44 19.48
CA VAL A 16 -13.24 6.21 20.17
C VAL A 16 -12.84 6.49 21.61
N GLU A 17 -12.20 5.52 22.27
CA GLU A 17 -11.85 5.62 23.67
C GLU A 17 -10.52 4.92 23.98
N CYS A 18 -9.74 5.48 24.89
CA CYS A 18 -8.53 4.88 25.42
C CYS A 18 -8.62 4.78 26.95
N VAL A 19 -8.47 3.57 27.48
CA VAL A 19 -8.51 3.31 28.93
C VAL A 19 -7.11 2.95 29.42
N SER A 20 -6.61 3.71 30.41
CA SER A 20 -5.32 3.47 31.05
C SER A 20 -5.46 2.50 32.24
N LEU A 21 -4.33 1.94 32.70
CA LEU A 21 -4.25 0.97 33.81
C LEU A 21 -4.91 1.40 35.13
N THR A 22 -5.23 2.68 35.33
CA THR A 22 -5.91 3.15 36.56
C THR A 22 -7.43 3.03 36.50
N GLY A 23 -7.99 2.48 35.42
CA GLY A 23 -9.44 2.34 35.25
C GLY A 23 -10.16 3.67 35.04
N THR A 24 -9.40 4.73 34.74
CA THR A 24 -9.93 6.05 34.41
C THR A 24 -10.15 6.15 32.92
N ILE A 25 -11.38 6.46 32.52
CA ILE A 25 -11.75 6.87 31.16
C ILE A 25 -11.05 8.21 30.90
N GLU A 26 -10.09 8.23 29.96
CA GLU A 26 -9.23 9.39 29.73
C GLU A 26 -9.41 9.89 28.30
N GLN A 27 -9.69 11.19 28.11
CA GLN A 27 -9.52 11.84 26.81
C GLN A 27 -8.03 12.10 26.59
N THR A 28 -7.40 11.16 25.89
CA THR A 28 -5.96 11.06 25.64
C THR A 28 -5.50 11.81 24.38
N GLY A 29 -6.42 12.41 23.61
CA GLY A 29 -6.12 13.14 22.38
C GLY A 29 -5.79 12.24 21.18
N ILE A 30 -5.67 10.92 21.38
CA ILE A 30 -5.61 9.94 20.29
C ILE A 30 -7.00 9.54 19.79
N GLU A 31 -8.07 9.90 20.52
CA GLU A 31 -9.45 9.70 20.06
C GLU A 31 -9.69 10.45 18.74
N GLY A 32 -10.35 9.80 17.79
CA GLY A 32 -10.51 10.26 16.42
C GLY A 32 -9.38 9.85 15.47
N THR A 33 -8.29 9.25 15.96
CA THR A 33 -7.30 8.61 15.09
C THR A 33 -7.92 7.39 14.41
N GLU A 34 -7.76 7.30 13.09
CA GLU A 34 -8.24 6.17 12.30
C GLU A 34 -7.09 5.28 11.86
N PHE A 35 -7.33 3.99 11.79
CA PHE A 35 -6.43 3.06 11.13
C PHE A 35 -7.21 2.15 10.17
N THR A 36 -6.64 1.92 9.01
CA THR A 36 -7.23 1.06 7.98
C THR A 36 -6.43 -0.23 7.90
N LEU A 37 -7.11 -1.37 8.09
CA LEU A 37 -6.57 -2.71 7.89
C LEU A 37 -7.03 -3.22 6.52
N ASP A 38 -6.09 -3.52 5.64
CA ASP A 38 -6.39 -4.03 4.30
C ASP A 38 -6.02 -5.50 4.10
N GLU A 39 -6.62 -6.10 3.07
CA GLU A 39 -6.43 -7.52 2.70
C GLU A 39 -4.96 -7.88 2.43
N SER A 40 -4.12 -6.89 2.12
CA SER A 40 -2.68 -7.06 1.87
C SER A 40 -1.85 -7.18 3.16
N GLY A 41 -2.49 -7.12 4.33
CA GLY A 41 -1.86 -7.17 5.65
C GLY A 41 -1.18 -5.86 6.04
N GLU A 42 -1.62 -4.72 5.49
CA GLU A 42 -1.10 -3.41 5.87
C GLU A 42 -2.02 -2.63 6.76
N VAL A 43 -1.39 -1.78 7.58
CA VAL A 43 -2.07 -0.78 8.38
C VAL A 43 -1.67 0.61 7.91
N THR A 44 -2.66 1.46 7.65
CA THR A 44 -2.45 2.90 7.39
C THR A 44 -3.06 3.69 8.53
N TRP A 45 -2.30 4.60 9.13
CA TRP A 45 -2.76 5.45 10.24
C TRP A 45 -3.09 6.86 9.76
N LYS A 46 -4.30 7.35 10.06
CA LYS A 46 -4.68 8.77 9.98
C LYS A 46 -4.74 9.33 11.39
N VAL A 47 -3.61 9.86 11.83
CA VAL A 47 -3.43 10.39 13.19
C VAL A 47 -4.06 11.78 13.30
N SER A 48 -4.89 12.01 14.31
CA SER A 48 -5.51 13.31 14.57
C SER A 48 -4.44 14.40 14.80
N GLU A 49 -4.70 15.64 14.36
CA GLU A 49 -3.74 16.75 14.47
C GLU A 49 -3.34 17.06 15.93
N ASP A 50 -4.22 16.74 16.87
CA ASP A 50 -4.03 16.94 18.31
C ASP A 50 -3.35 15.74 19.02
N ALA A 51 -3.09 14.64 18.30
CA ALA A 51 -2.57 13.41 18.90
C ALA A 51 -1.04 13.44 19.11
N GLU A 52 -0.59 13.04 20.31
CA GLU A 52 0.83 12.88 20.60
C GLU A 52 1.42 11.60 19.95
N PRO A 53 2.70 11.59 19.54
CA PRO A 53 3.29 10.48 18.81
C PRO A 53 3.46 9.21 19.67
N MET A 54 2.65 8.18 19.38
CA MET A 54 2.71 6.86 20.00
C MET A 54 3.55 5.86 19.17
N PRO A 55 4.29 4.92 19.80
CA PRO A 55 5.08 3.90 19.12
C PRO A 55 4.33 3.07 18.07
N PHE A 56 3.05 2.73 18.32
CA PHE A 56 2.27 1.90 17.39
C PHE A 56 1.81 2.62 16.12
N PHE A 57 1.84 3.97 16.07
CA PHE A 57 1.61 4.71 14.83
C PHE A 57 2.71 4.49 13.77
N SER A 58 3.84 3.91 14.17
CA SER A 58 4.92 3.53 13.25
C SER A 58 4.81 2.10 12.72
N CYS A 59 3.74 1.38 13.10
CA CYS A 59 3.43 0.08 12.56
C CYS A 59 2.75 0.22 11.19
N GLU A 60 3.16 -0.62 10.24
CA GLU A 60 2.74 -0.50 8.82
C GLU A 60 2.15 -1.80 8.27
N THR A 61 2.37 -2.89 8.99
CA THR A 61 1.85 -4.22 8.67
C THR A 61 1.24 -4.82 9.90
N TYR A 62 0.26 -5.69 9.71
CA TYR A 62 -0.35 -6.47 10.76
C TYR A 62 -0.45 -7.94 10.37
N GLU A 63 -0.62 -8.79 11.36
CA GLU A 63 -0.96 -10.21 11.19
C GLU A 63 -1.98 -10.57 12.27
N VAL A 64 -2.97 -11.37 11.87
CA VAL A 64 -3.94 -11.94 12.79
C VAL A 64 -3.44 -13.32 13.21
N SER A 65 -3.10 -13.45 14.49
CA SER A 65 -2.74 -14.73 15.08
C SER A 65 -4.01 -15.42 15.56
N MET A 66 -4.33 -16.56 14.97
CA MET A 66 -5.52 -17.38 15.27
C MET A 66 -5.38 -18.18 16.58
N ALA A 67 -4.74 -17.60 17.61
CA ALA A 67 -4.73 -18.16 18.94
C ALA A 67 -6.12 -17.98 19.60
N ASP A 68 -6.40 -18.71 20.67
CA ASP A 68 -7.59 -18.50 21.49
C ASP A 68 -7.17 -17.81 22.81
N PRO A 69 -7.44 -16.51 23.01
CA PRO A 69 -8.16 -15.57 22.12
C PRO A 69 -7.30 -15.00 20.96
N PRO A 70 -7.91 -14.48 19.88
CA PRO A 70 -7.21 -13.95 18.72
C PRO A 70 -6.34 -12.74 19.09
N ALA A 71 -5.20 -12.61 18.42
CA ALA A 71 -4.26 -11.52 18.68
C ALA A 71 -3.85 -10.82 17.39
N LEU A 72 -3.93 -9.49 17.39
CA LEU A 72 -3.50 -8.63 16.30
C LEU A 72 -2.08 -8.16 16.57
N LYS A 73 -1.15 -8.63 15.74
CA LYS A 73 0.27 -8.32 15.84
C LYS A 73 0.60 -7.22 14.86
N PHE A 74 0.84 -6.02 15.35
CA PHE A 74 1.33 -4.91 14.57
C PHE A 74 2.86 -4.93 14.49
N PHE A 75 3.36 -4.80 13.27
CA PHE A 75 4.79 -4.75 13.00
C PHE A 75 5.17 -3.32 12.64
N GLY A 76 6.09 -2.79 13.44
CA GLY A 76 6.60 -1.44 13.26
C GLY A 76 8.11 -1.40 13.40
N THR A 77 8.65 -0.30 12.91
CA THR A 77 10.09 -0.04 12.95
C THR A 77 10.52 0.66 14.24
N PHE A 78 9.59 0.85 15.19
CA PHE A 78 9.92 1.38 16.50
C PHE A 78 10.80 0.40 17.27
N ALA A 79 12.11 0.64 17.22
CA ALA A 79 13.16 -0.16 17.85
C ALA A 79 13.14 -1.67 17.49
N GLY A 80 12.54 -2.07 16.37
CA GLY A 80 12.50 -3.47 15.91
C GLY A 80 11.68 -4.41 16.80
N HIS A 81 10.71 -3.86 17.53
CA HIS A 81 9.78 -4.63 18.37
C HIS A 81 8.45 -4.89 17.66
N ILE A 82 7.87 -6.05 17.95
CA ILE A 82 6.51 -6.42 17.56
C ILE A 82 5.58 -5.89 18.65
N ILE A 83 4.55 -5.16 18.26
CA ILE A 83 3.51 -4.67 19.17
C ILE A 83 2.32 -5.60 19.02
N GLU A 84 2.00 -6.32 20.08
CA GLU A 84 0.97 -7.34 20.07
C GLU A 84 -0.22 -6.89 20.91
N PHE A 85 -1.39 -6.80 20.29
CA PHE A 85 -2.65 -6.52 20.97
C PHE A 85 -3.46 -7.80 21.03
N LYS A 86 -4.04 -8.07 22.19
CA LYS A 86 -5.15 -9.02 22.29
C LYS A 86 -6.39 -8.32 21.76
N VAL A 87 -7.19 -9.02 20.96
CA VAL A 87 -8.35 -8.43 20.31
C VAL A 87 -9.62 -9.16 20.65
N GLU A 88 -10.64 -8.38 20.98
CA GLU A 88 -12.03 -8.84 21.08
C GLU A 88 -12.83 -8.01 20.07
N VAL A 89 -13.51 -8.67 19.13
CA VAL A 89 -14.33 -8.03 18.08
C VAL A 89 -15.78 -8.43 18.28
N SER A 90 -16.69 -7.46 18.15
CA SER A 90 -18.14 -7.65 18.15
C SER A 90 -18.77 -6.62 17.21
N ASP A 91 -19.36 -7.08 16.11
CA ASP A 91 -20.01 -6.25 15.07
C ASP A 91 -19.12 -5.05 14.62
N ASP A 92 -19.51 -3.83 14.98
CA ASP A 92 -18.82 -2.59 14.64
C ASP A 92 -17.80 -2.13 15.71
N LEU A 93 -17.49 -2.96 16.70
CA LEU A 93 -16.59 -2.63 17.80
C LEU A 93 -15.38 -3.57 17.86
N MET A 94 -14.19 -2.99 17.95
CA MET A 94 -12.92 -3.69 18.16
C MET A 94 -12.24 -3.17 19.42
N LEU A 95 -11.95 -4.07 20.36
CA LEU A 95 -11.21 -3.76 21.59
C LEU A 95 -9.78 -4.27 21.48
N LEU A 96 -8.82 -3.35 21.41
CA LEU A 96 -7.38 -3.65 21.33
C LEU A 96 -6.73 -3.50 22.71
N THR A 97 -6.30 -4.61 23.31
CA THR A 97 -5.63 -4.62 24.63
C THR A 97 -4.13 -4.83 24.48
N TYR A 98 -3.32 -3.83 24.84
CA TYR A 98 -1.86 -3.94 24.84
C TYR A 98 -1.30 -4.24 26.23
N GLU A 99 -0.94 -5.51 26.45
CA GLU A 99 -0.39 -6.05 27.71
C GLU A 99 -1.06 -5.44 28.97
N ARG A 100 -0.28 -4.79 29.83
CA ARG A 100 -0.71 -3.99 30.98
C ARG A 100 -0.41 -2.52 30.75
N CYS A 101 -0.69 -1.97 29.58
CA CYS A 101 -0.39 -0.56 29.29
C CYS A 101 -1.65 0.24 29.00
N CYS A 102 -2.46 -0.20 28.04
CA CYS A 102 -3.67 0.49 27.61
C CYS A 102 -4.65 -0.44 26.89
N MET A 103 -5.92 -0.06 26.90
CA MET A 103 -6.98 -0.65 26.09
C MET A 103 -7.54 0.42 25.15
N LEU A 104 -7.65 0.11 23.86
CA LEU A 104 -8.19 1.01 22.84
C LEU A 104 -9.52 0.44 22.35
N GLN A 105 -10.59 1.20 22.54
CA GLN A 105 -11.89 0.89 21.96
C GLN A 105 -11.99 1.58 20.61
N CYS A 106 -12.20 0.77 19.56
CA CYS A 106 -12.23 1.21 18.18
C CYS A 106 -13.60 0.90 17.59
N GLN A 107 -14.16 1.84 16.83
CA GLN A 107 -15.43 1.66 16.13
C GLN A 107 -15.17 1.60 14.62
N LYS A 108 -15.85 0.69 13.92
CA LYS A 108 -15.79 0.59 12.47
C LYS A 108 -16.38 1.86 11.87
N VAL A 109 -15.63 2.50 11.00
CA VAL A 109 -16.12 3.66 10.24
C VAL A 109 -16.89 3.09 9.06
N SER A 110 -18.20 3.26 9.04
CA SER A 110 -19.01 3.07 7.84
C SER A 110 -18.49 4.04 6.78
N SER A 111 -17.65 3.52 5.88
CA SER A 111 -17.20 4.31 4.77
C SER A 111 -18.42 4.67 3.93
N SER A 112 -18.69 5.97 3.75
CA SER A 112 -19.14 6.42 2.42
C SER A 112 -18.12 5.81 1.45
N ASP A 113 -18.57 4.86 0.63
CA ASP A 113 -17.68 3.98 -0.14
C ASP A 113 -16.64 4.84 -0.87
N PRO A 114 -15.32 4.68 -0.65
CA PRO A 114 -14.29 5.43 -1.39
C PRO A 114 -14.22 5.05 -2.87
N LYS A 115 -15.21 4.29 -3.38
CA LYS A 115 -15.34 3.86 -4.77
C LYS A 115 -15.87 4.94 -5.71
N ASP A 116 -16.41 6.05 -5.19
CA ASP A 116 -17.04 7.10 -6.02
C ASP A 116 -16.17 8.35 -6.26
N ASP A 117 -14.98 8.43 -5.65
CA ASP A 117 -14.07 9.58 -5.85
C ASP A 117 -13.22 9.41 -7.12
N ILE A 118 -13.63 10.07 -8.20
CA ILE A 118 -12.98 9.98 -9.51
C ILE A 118 -11.79 10.98 -9.60
N PRO A 119 -10.61 10.55 -10.11
CA PRO A 119 -9.51 11.47 -10.43
C PRO A 119 -9.95 12.57 -11.41
N PHE A 120 -9.60 13.82 -11.10
CA PHE A 120 -10.01 14.96 -11.91
C PHE A 120 -8.92 15.33 -12.93
N SER A 121 -9.28 15.37 -14.22
CA SER A 121 -8.37 15.84 -15.27
C SER A 121 -9.12 16.34 -16.51
N PHE A 122 -8.42 17.15 -17.31
CA PHE A 122 -8.82 17.62 -18.63
C PHE A 122 -8.00 16.99 -19.75
N ILE A 123 -7.24 15.91 -19.50
CA ILE A 123 -6.30 15.35 -20.47
C ILE A 123 -6.95 14.98 -21.80
N GLY A 124 -8.20 14.51 -21.78
CA GLY A 124 -8.95 14.19 -22.99
C GLY A 124 -9.17 15.41 -23.91
N ALA A 125 -9.24 16.63 -23.36
CA ALA A 125 -9.30 17.85 -24.17
C ALA A 125 -7.97 18.14 -24.89
N LEU A 126 -6.83 17.88 -24.22
CA LEU A 126 -5.51 18.05 -24.82
C LEU A 126 -5.27 17.04 -25.95
N GLU A 127 -5.65 15.78 -25.76
CA GLU A 127 -5.47 14.71 -26.74
C GLU A 127 -6.32 14.90 -27.99
N GLN A 128 -7.57 15.35 -27.83
CA GLN A 128 -8.49 15.53 -28.95
C GLN A 128 -8.34 16.91 -29.62
N GLY A 129 -7.92 17.94 -28.88
CA GLY A 129 -7.61 19.27 -29.41
C GLY A 129 -8.79 20.05 -30.03
N TYR A 130 -10.03 19.72 -29.67
CA TYR A 130 -11.23 20.47 -30.10
C TYR A 130 -11.29 21.84 -29.40
N PHE A 131 -11.76 22.88 -30.09
CA PHE A 131 -11.83 24.25 -29.55
C PHE A 131 -10.47 24.85 -29.10
N ALA A 132 -9.35 24.31 -29.56
CA ALA A 132 -8.03 24.87 -29.26
C ALA A 132 -7.86 26.29 -29.82
N ASP A 133 -7.39 27.20 -28.98
CA ASP A 133 -7.24 28.64 -29.26
C ASP A 133 -5.78 29.12 -29.14
N VAL A 134 -4.86 28.20 -28.87
CA VAL A 134 -3.41 28.39 -28.89
C VAL A 134 -2.71 27.15 -29.44
N THR A 135 -1.64 27.36 -30.21
CA THR A 135 -0.76 26.29 -30.70
C THR A 135 0.65 26.55 -30.22
N ILE A 136 1.21 25.62 -29.46
CA ILE A 136 2.58 25.72 -28.92
C ILE A 136 3.48 24.80 -29.75
N THR A 137 4.57 25.35 -30.26
CA THR A 137 5.51 24.63 -31.13
C THR A 137 6.74 24.19 -30.35
N ALA A 138 7.09 22.91 -30.45
CA ALA A 138 8.35 22.36 -29.94
C ALA A 138 9.54 22.80 -30.81
N ASP A 139 10.76 22.60 -30.30
CA ASP A 139 12.01 22.88 -31.02
C ASP A 139 12.17 22.10 -32.34
N ASN A 140 11.55 20.92 -32.44
CA ASN A 140 11.51 20.10 -33.64
C ASN A 140 10.36 20.44 -34.60
N ASN A 141 9.67 21.56 -34.37
CA ASN A 141 8.48 22.02 -35.10
C ASN A 141 7.21 21.17 -34.93
N LYS A 142 7.16 20.26 -33.94
CA LYS A 142 5.90 19.58 -33.59
C LYS A 142 4.94 20.56 -32.93
N GLU A 143 3.70 20.58 -33.40
CA GLU A 143 2.65 21.47 -32.91
C GLU A 143 1.76 20.77 -31.88
N PHE A 144 1.46 21.47 -30.78
CA PHE A 144 0.55 21.04 -29.74
C PHE A 144 -0.63 22.01 -29.66
N LYS A 145 -1.84 21.50 -29.91
CA LYS A 145 -3.09 22.26 -29.77
C LYS A 145 -3.49 22.32 -28.31
N ALA A 146 -3.61 23.52 -27.76
CA ALA A 146 -3.94 23.73 -26.36
C ALA A 146 -4.98 24.84 -26.19
N HIS A 147 -5.40 25.06 -24.94
CA HIS A 147 -6.54 25.87 -24.56
C HIS A 147 -6.14 26.89 -23.50
N LYS A 148 -6.19 28.19 -23.82
CA LYS A 148 -5.79 29.26 -22.90
C LYS A 148 -6.59 29.21 -21.60
N ALA A 149 -7.88 28.87 -21.67
CA ALA A 149 -8.75 28.72 -20.51
C ALA A 149 -8.15 27.72 -19.50
N ILE A 150 -7.77 26.52 -19.95
CA ILE A 150 -7.21 25.46 -19.08
C ILE A 150 -5.77 25.77 -18.65
N LEU A 151 -4.93 26.26 -19.56
CA LEU A 151 -3.54 26.64 -19.25
C LEU A 151 -3.48 27.71 -18.15
N SER A 152 -4.42 28.67 -18.17
CA SER A 152 -4.52 29.73 -17.17
C SER A 152 -5.01 29.23 -15.80
N LEU A 153 -5.70 28.07 -15.74
CA LEU A 153 -6.05 27.41 -14.47
C LEU A 153 -4.81 26.87 -13.78
N GLY A 154 -3.94 26.18 -14.55
CA GLY A 154 -2.71 25.59 -14.01
C GLY A 154 -1.68 26.65 -13.62
N VAL A 155 -1.47 27.65 -14.47
CA VAL A 155 -0.52 28.75 -14.23
C VAL A 155 -1.11 30.09 -14.67
N SER A 156 -1.63 30.85 -13.72
CA SER A 156 -2.23 32.17 -13.94
C SER A 156 -1.21 33.32 -14.05
N THR A 157 0.05 33.09 -13.66
CA THR A 157 1.13 34.08 -13.72
C THR A 157 1.71 34.28 -15.12
N VAL A 158 1.39 33.38 -16.05
CA VAL A 158 1.94 33.36 -17.41
C VAL A 158 0.90 33.91 -18.39
N ASP A 159 1.33 34.82 -19.26
CA ASP A 159 0.49 35.36 -20.33
C ASP A 159 0.48 34.44 -21.56
N TRP A 160 -0.51 33.54 -21.60
CA TRP A 160 -0.75 32.60 -22.69
C TRP A 160 -1.25 33.25 -24.00
N SER A 161 -1.46 34.57 -24.02
CA SER A 161 -1.83 35.32 -25.23
C SER A 161 -0.63 35.90 -26.00
N SER A 162 0.58 35.78 -25.44
CA SER A 162 1.81 36.27 -26.07
C SER A 162 2.19 35.51 -27.35
N THR A 163 2.93 36.19 -28.25
CA THR A 163 3.40 35.63 -29.53
C THR A 163 4.93 35.74 -29.64
N PRO A 164 5.68 34.63 -29.72
CA PRO A 164 5.23 33.25 -29.68
C PRO A 164 4.65 32.87 -28.30
N PRO A 165 3.74 31.88 -28.22
CA PRO A 165 3.18 31.43 -26.95
C PRO A 165 4.27 30.99 -25.96
N PRO A 166 4.06 31.15 -24.65
CA PRO A 166 4.99 30.66 -23.64
C PRO A 166 5.25 29.16 -23.81
N LEU A 167 6.44 28.70 -23.43
CA LEU A 167 6.93 27.32 -23.62
C LEU A 167 7.25 26.92 -25.07
N SER A 168 7.00 27.78 -26.06
CA SER A 168 7.42 27.50 -27.45
C SER A 168 8.94 27.40 -27.56
N GLY A 169 9.42 26.46 -28.38
CA GLY A 169 10.84 26.17 -28.59
C GLY A 169 11.49 25.32 -27.50
N LEU A 170 10.72 24.76 -26.56
CA LEU A 170 11.20 23.72 -25.65
C LEU A 170 11.30 22.36 -26.36
N PRO A 171 12.14 21.43 -25.86
CA PRO A 171 12.19 20.06 -26.36
C PRO A 171 10.81 19.39 -26.30
N GLU A 172 10.49 18.57 -27.30
CA GLU A 172 9.19 17.87 -27.39
C GLU A 172 8.80 17.15 -26.09
N ASP A 173 9.73 16.39 -25.50
CA ASP A 173 9.48 15.62 -24.28
C ASP A 173 9.15 16.53 -23.09
N VAL A 174 9.84 17.67 -22.97
CA VAL A 174 9.61 18.65 -21.91
C VAL A 174 8.25 19.30 -22.10
N LEU A 175 7.94 19.72 -23.33
CA LEU A 175 6.67 20.36 -23.65
C LEU A 175 5.48 19.42 -23.43
N SER A 176 5.56 18.19 -23.94
CA SER A 176 4.51 17.18 -23.77
C SER A 176 4.28 16.84 -22.29
N THR A 177 5.36 16.69 -21.50
CA THR A 177 5.25 16.41 -20.06
C THR A 177 4.63 17.60 -19.31
N THR A 178 5.00 18.82 -19.69
CA THR A 178 4.49 20.04 -19.06
C THR A 178 3.01 20.25 -19.36
N LEU A 179 2.60 20.04 -20.61
CA LEU A 179 1.19 20.13 -21.01
C LEU A 179 0.36 19.04 -20.35
N HIS A 180 0.86 17.81 -20.23
CA HIS A 180 0.19 16.77 -19.47
C HIS A 180 -0.09 17.25 -18.03
N TYR A 181 0.93 17.74 -17.33
CA TYR A 181 0.78 18.28 -15.97
C TYR A 181 -0.25 19.42 -15.86
N LEU A 182 -0.24 20.38 -16.78
CA LEU A 182 -1.19 21.50 -16.76
C LEU A 182 -2.65 21.06 -16.95
N TYR A 183 -2.89 19.89 -17.53
CA TYR A 183 -4.21 19.33 -17.78
C TYR A 183 -4.63 18.24 -16.78
N SER A 184 -3.69 17.69 -16.00
CA SER A 184 -3.95 16.53 -15.13
C SER A 184 -3.44 16.67 -13.70
N GLU A 185 -2.64 17.69 -13.40
CA GLU A 185 -1.84 17.85 -12.16
C GLU A 185 -0.95 16.64 -11.83
N SER A 186 -0.66 15.79 -12.82
CA SER A 186 0.14 14.57 -12.68
C SER A 186 1.29 14.52 -13.69
N LEU A 187 2.21 13.58 -13.49
CA LEU A 187 3.27 13.25 -14.45
C LEU A 187 2.77 12.19 -15.45
N PRO A 188 3.23 12.20 -16.71
CA PRO A 188 2.84 11.18 -17.68
C PRO A 188 3.41 9.81 -17.31
N ARG A 189 2.60 8.76 -17.54
CA ARG A 189 3.04 7.36 -17.41
C ARG A 189 4.17 7.10 -18.41
N GLY A 190 5.33 6.64 -17.93
CA GLY A 190 6.50 6.37 -18.77
C GLY A 190 7.49 7.53 -18.90
N LEU A 191 7.39 8.58 -18.08
CA LEU A 191 8.38 9.65 -18.01
C LEU A 191 9.80 9.09 -17.83
N SER A 192 10.75 9.53 -18.67
CA SER A 192 12.14 9.12 -18.57
C SER A 192 12.93 9.96 -17.55
N GLU A 193 14.00 9.40 -16.98
CA GLU A 193 14.90 10.13 -16.08
C GLU A 193 15.51 11.37 -16.76
N GLN A 194 15.81 11.27 -18.05
CA GLN A 194 16.38 12.38 -18.81
C GLN A 194 15.35 13.49 -19.05
N ALA A 195 14.13 13.13 -19.47
CA ALA A 195 13.05 14.10 -19.67
C ALA A 195 12.72 14.84 -18.36
N ALA A 196 12.65 14.13 -17.22
CA ALA A 196 12.44 14.77 -15.92
C ALA A 196 13.55 15.74 -15.53
N LYS A 197 14.83 15.40 -15.79
CA LYS A 197 15.97 16.33 -15.58
C LYS A 197 15.89 17.57 -16.46
N ASP A 198 15.48 17.39 -17.72
CA ASP A 198 15.34 18.49 -18.66
C ASP A 198 14.15 19.40 -18.28
N CYS A 199 13.03 18.84 -17.83
CA CYS A 199 11.92 19.60 -17.22
C CYS A 199 12.39 20.49 -16.07
N VAL A 200 13.14 19.94 -15.11
CA VAL A 200 13.70 20.72 -13.98
C VAL A 200 14.66 21.80 -14.47
N ARG A 201 15.50 21.52 -15.47
CA ARG A 201 16.47 22.49 -16.02
C ARG A 201 15.79 23.67 -16.70
N HIS A 202 14.78 23.40 -17.53
CA HIS A 202 14.10 24.41 -18.32
C HIS A 202 13.05 25.19 -17.53
N LEU A 203 12.34 24.53 -16.60
CA LEU A 203 11.19 25.12 -15.89
C LEU A 203 11.47 25.47 -14.43
N GLY A 204 12.60 25.06 -13.86
CA GLY A 204 12.98 25.35 -12.46
C GLY A 204 13.10 26.83 -12.09
N LYS A 205 13.14 27.73 -13.07
CA LYS A 205 13.18 29.19 -12.87
C LYS A 205 11.92 29.92 -13.34
N VAL A 206 10.95 29.19 -13.90
CA VAL A 206 9.73 29.79 -14.45
C VAL A 206 8.69 29.87 -13.33
N PRO A 207 8.19 31.07 -12.99
CA PRO A 207 7.21 31.23 -11.92
C PRO A 207 5.91 30.49 -12.26
N GLY A 208 5.35 29.78 -11.28
CA GLY A 208 4.13 28.98 -11.43
C GLY A 208 4.36 27.47 -11.63
N PHE A 209 5.58 27.03 -11.94
CA PHE A 209 5.92 25.61 -12.13
C PHE A 209 6.59 24.94 -10.91
N GLU A 210 6.58 25.59 -9.74
CA GLU A 210 7.26 25.09 -8.53
C GLU A 210 6.79 23.69 -8.14
N ARG A 211 5.47 23.47 -8.07
CA ARG A 211 4.87 22.15 -7.75
C ARG A 211 5.25 21.08 -8.78
N PHE A 212 5.25 21.42 -10.08
CA PHE A 212 5.67 20.50 -11.14
C PHE A 212 7.15 20.10 -11.02
N VAL A 213 8.01 21.08 -10.74
CA VAL A 213 9.45 20.87 -10.56
C VAL A 213 9.72 20.02 -9.32
N ASP A 214 8.97 20.22 -8.24
CA ASP A 214 9.04 19.38 -7.04
C ASP A 214 8.59 17.94 -7.30
N MET A 215 7.55 17.74 -8.11
CA MET A 215 7.12 16.41 -8.58
C MET A 215 8.21 15.73 -9.42
N CYS A 216 8.83 16.44 -10.36
CA CYS A 216 9.94 15.92 -11.15
C CYS A 216 11.16 15.57 -10.28
N ASN A 217 11.50 16.41 -9.30
CA ASN A 217 12.58 16.13 -8.35
C ASN A 217 12.28 14.91 -7.48
N THR A 218 11.03 14.74 -7.06
CA THR A 218 10.57 13.56 -6.31
C THR A 218 10.68 12.30 -7.17
N PHE A 219 10.18 12.35 -8.40
CA PHE A 219 10.36 11.27 -9.38
C PHE A 219 11.82 10.87 -9.55
N LEU A 220 12.73 11.84 -9.74
CA LEU A 220 14.16 11.59 -9.90
C LEU A 220 14.80 10.94 -8.66
N LYS A 221 14.41 11.37 -7.45
CA LYS A 221 14.86 10.74 -6.19
C LYS A 221 14.41 9.29 -6.11
N ASN A 222 13.16 9.02 -6.47
CA ASN A 222 12.57 7.68 -6.41
C ASN A 222 13.23 6.73 -7.44
N VAL A 223 13.48 7.22 -8.65
CA VAL A 223 14.23 6.47 -9.68
C VAL A 223 15.66 6.18 -9.21
N ALA A 224 16.37 7.17 -8.66
CA ALA A 224 17.74 7.00 -8.17
C ALA A 224 17.81 5.97 -7.03
N LEU A 225 16.82 5.95 -6.14
CA LEU A 225 16.76 4.98 -5.05
C LEU A 225 16.51 3.56 -5.55
N ARG A 226 15.59 3.37 -6.52
CA ARG A 226 15.38 2.09 -7.19
C ARG A 226 16.69 1.59 -7.83
N GLN A 227 17.39 2.44 -8.57
CA GLN A 227 18.69 2.11 -9.17
C GLN A 227 19.74 1.75 -8.11
N GLN A 228 19.79 2.48 -6.99
CA GLN A 228 20.71 2.18 -5.88
C GLN A 228 20.48 0.78 -5.31
N ILE A 229 19.22 0.39 -5.10
CA ILE A 229 18.85 -0.94 -4.59
C ILE A 229 19.18 -2.03 -5.60
N THR A 230 18.85 -1.82 -6.88
CA THR A 230 19.19 -2.75 -7.96
C THR A 230 20.70 -2.96 -8.05
N SER A 231 21.49 -1.88 -7.94
CA SER A 231 22.95 -1.94 -7.95
C SER A 231 23.50 -2.72 -6.75
N LEU A 232 23.01 -2.47 -5.53
CA LEU A 232 23.45 -3.21 -4.33
C LEU A 232 23.20 -4.72 -4.46
N VAL A 233 22.03 -5.12 -4.99
CA VAL A 233 21.70 -6.54 -5.18
C VAL A 233 22.54 -7.16 -6.29
N SER A 234 22.70 -6.47 -7.43
CA SER A 234 23.57 -6.92 -8.52
C SER A 234 25.01 -7.12 -8.04
N ASP A 235 25.49 -6.21 -7.22
CA ASP A 235 26.82 -6.27 -6.64
C ASP A 235 27.00 -7.46 -5.68
N MET A 236 25.99 -7.80 -4.88
CA MET A 236 26.01 -8.99 -4.03
C MET A 236 26.07 -10.27 -4.87
N HIS A 237 25.28 -10.36 -5.94
CA HIS A 237 25.36 -11.47 -6.90
C HIS A 237 26.72 -11.55 -7.58
N SER A 238 27.31 -10.42 -7.96
CA SER A 238 28.67 -10.38 -8.53
C SER A 238 29.73 -10.88 -7.55
N CYS A 239 29.61 -10.54 -6.25
CA CYS A 239 30.49 -11.12 -5.22
C CYS A 239 30.31 -12.64 -5.10
N ALA A 240 29.08 -13.15 -5.14
CA ALA A 240 28.81 -14.59 -5.12
C ALA A 240 29.39 -15.31 -6.35
N ASP A 241 29.23 -14.75 -7.55
CA ASP A 241 29.80 -15.33 -8.78
C ASP A 241 31.33 -15.31 -8.74
N LYS A 242 31.96 -14.22 -8.25
CA LYS A 242 33.42 -14.16 -8.05
C LYS A 242 33.90 -15.25 -7.10
N ILE A 243 33.16 -15.52 -6.02
CA ILE A 243 33.50 -16.62 -5.10
C ILE A 243 33.47 -17.95 -5.84
N ILE A 244 32.43 -18.23 -6.63
CA ILE A 244 32.31 -19.46 -7.42
C ILE A 244 33.46 -19.58 -8.43
N ASP A 245 33.80 -18.49 -9.13
CA ASP A 245 34.87 -18.46 -10.14
C ASP A 245 36.26 -18.69 -9.52
N LEU A 246 36.50 -18.15 -8.32
CA LEU A 246 37.75 -18.38 -7.57
C LEU A 246 37.95 -19.87 -7.27
N PHE A 247 36.88 -20.59 -6.90
CA PHE A 247 36.96 -22.03 -6.65
C PHE A 247 37.08 -22.85 -7.93
N ASN A 248 36.49 -22.40 -9.04
CA ASN A 248 36.65 -23.02 -10.37
C ASN A 248 38.04 -22.84 -11.02
N GLY A 249 38.94 -22.09 -10.39
CA GLY A 249 40.30 -21.86 -10.90
C GLY A 249 40.39 -20.82 -12.02
N LYS A 250 39.32 -20.07 -12.31
CA LYS A 250 39.35 -18.92 -13.23
C LYS A 250 39.91 -17.71 -12.48
N THR A 251 41.21 -17.47 -12.56
CA THR A 251 41.80 -16.23 -12.02
C THR A 251 41.29 -15.04 -12.83
N THR A 252 40.48 -14.19 -12.19
CA THR A 252 40.11 -12.88 -12.74
C THR A 252 41.35 -11.99 -12.73
N GLY A 253 41.98 -11.84 -13.89
CA GLY A 253 43.18 -11.05 -14.08
C GLY A 253 42.98 -9.61 -13.62
N THR A 254 43.71 -9.22 -12.58
CA THR A 254 44.05 -7.81 -12.33
C THR A 254 45.35 -7.53 -13.04
N SER A 255 45.29 -6.66 -14.03
CA SER A 255 46.41 -6.13 -14.79
C SER A 255 47.49 -5.53 -13.88
N SER A 256 48.72 -6.05 -13.92
CA SER A 256 49.93 -5.21 -14.01
C SER A 256 51.21 -6.05 -14.19
N SER A 257 52.12 -5.47 -14.98
CA SER A 257 53.50 -5.85 -15.28
C SER A 257 53.71 -6.87 -16.40
N ALA A 258 54.45 -6.38 -17.39
CA ALA A 258 54.76 -7.00 -18.66
C ALA A 258 55.78 -8.13 -18.54
N GLY A 259 55.65 -9.11 -19.42
CA GLY A 259 56.76 -9.91 -19.91
C GLY A 259 57.04 -11.20 -19.13
N GLN A 260 56.24 -12.24 -19.38
CA GLN A 260 56.75 -13.59 -19.65
C GLN A 260 55.70 -14.44 -20.36
N SER A 261 56.19 -15.23 -21.30
CA SER A 261 55.54 -16.04 -22.33
C SER A 261 54.43 -16.99 -21.85
N PRO A 262 53.47 -17.35 -22.73
CA PRO A 262 52.30 -18.15 -22.38
C PRO A 262 52.74 -19.59 -22.10
N VAL A 263 52.73 -19.98 -20.82
CA VAL A 263 52.73 -21.40 -20.47
C VAL A 263 51.31 -21.90 -20.66
N MET A 264 51.19 -22.91 -21.51
CA MET A 264 49.97 -23.63 -21.84
C MET A 264 49.41 -24.28 -20.56
N GLU A 265 48.53 -23.58 -19.84
CA GLU A 265 47.85 -24.12 -18.66
C GLU A 265 46.80 -25.15 -19.10
N THR A 266 47.05 -26.41 -18.73
CA THR A 266 46.09 -27.51 -18.85
C THR A 266 44.81 -27.21 -18.07
N PRO A 267 43.61 -27.50 -18.62
CA PRO A 267 42.36 -27.33 -17.89
C PRO A 267 42.30 -28.37 -16.76
N GLY A 268 42.20 -27.90 -15.52
CA GLY A 268 41.99 -28.78 -14.37
C GLY A 268 43.23 -29.11 -13.54
N GLU A 269 44.10 -28.13 -13.24
CA GLU A 269 44.86 -28.24 -11.99
C GLU A 269 43.86 -28.24 -10.83
N ASN A 270 43.57 -29.43 -10.28
CA ASN A 270 42.76 -29.58 -9.09
C ASN A 270 43.23 -28.60 -8.03
N LEU A 271 42.36 -27.67 -7.58
CA LEU A 271 42.65 -26.69 -6.53
C LEU A 271 43.24 -27.36 -5.26
N VAL A 272 42.88 -28.63 -5.09
CA VAL A 272 43.27 -29.57 -4.03
C VAL A 272 44.67 -30.15 -4.20
N ALA A 273 45.23 -30.19 -5.41
CA ALA A 273 46.61 -30.59 -5.67
C ALA A 273 47.64 -29.54 -5.19
N ASN A 274 47.19 -28.31 -4.91
CA ASN A 274 48.01 -27.25 -4.35
C ASN A 274 47.34 -26.63 -3.10
N PRO A 275 47.61 -27.17 -1.90
CA PRO A 275 47.01 -26.70 -0.64
C PRO A 275 47.24 -25.20 -0.36
N ALA A 276 48.35 -24.62 -0.83
CA ALA A 276 48.63 -23.19 -0.70
C ALA A 276 47.68 -22.34 -1.58
N LYS A 277 47.38 -22.80 -2.79
CA LYS A 277 46.40 -22.17 -3.71
C LYS A 277 44.98 -22.22 -3.12
N LEU A 278 44.60 -23.34 -2.49
CA LEU A 278 43.33 -23.48 -1.77
C LEU A 278 43.21 -22.46 -0.62
N CYS A 279 44.23 -22.35 0.22
CA CYS A 279 44.24 -21.38 1.33
C CYS A 279 44.12 -19.93 0.82
N TYR A 280 44.79 -19.60 -0.28
CA TYR A 280 44.66 -18.29 -0.93
C TYR A 280 43.23 -18.03 -1.44
N VAL A 281 42.62 -19.00 -2.13
CA VAL A 281 41.24 -18.89 -2.64
C VAL A 281 40.23 -18.71 -1.51
N VAL A 282 40.35 -19.48 -0.42
CA VAL A 282 39.47 -19.33 0.75
C VAL A 282 39.59 -17.93 1.36
N LYS A 283 40.82 -17.40 1.54
CA LYS A 283 41.03 -16.03 2.03
C LYS A 283 40.38 -14.99 1.13
N GLN A 284 40.49 -15.15 -0.18
CA GLN A 284 39.90 -14.22 -1.14
C GLN A 284 38.36 -14.31 -1.17
N ALA A 285 37.81 -15.51 -1.05
CA ALA A 285 36.36 -15.72 -0.95
C ALA A 285 35.77 -15.07 0.31
N ILE A 286 36.45 -15.16 1.45
CA ILE A 286 36.05 -14.48 2.69
C ILE A 286 36.01 -12.96 2.49
N ARG A 287 37.01 -12.38 1.80
CA ARG A 287 37.03 -10.94 1.50
C ARG A 287 35.84 -10.50 0.64
N GLU A 288 35.50 -11.25 -0.40
CA GLU A 288 34.31 -10.99 -1.23
C GLU A 288 33.02 -11.15 -0.42
N ALA A 289 32.93 -12.15 0.46
CA ALA A 289 31.80 -12.31 1.37
C ALA A 289 31.64 -11.13 2.35
N CYS A 290 32.75 -10.56 2.85
CA CYS A 290 32.70 -9.34 3.67
C CYS A 290 32.16 -8.14 2.88
N VAL A 291 32.54 -7.98 1.60
CA VAL A 291 32.00 -6.94 0.72
C VAL A 291 30.50 -7.13 0.50
N ALA A 292 30.05 -8.35 0.18
CA ALA A 292 28.64 -8.67 0.02
C ALA A 292 27.83 -8.40 1.30
N GLY A 293 28.36 -8.81 2.46
CA GLY A 293 27.75 -8.55 3.77
C GLY A 293 27.62 -7.06 4.06
N ALA A 294 28.64 -6.25 3.75
CA ALA A 294 28.55 -4.79 3.90
C ALA A 294 27.48 -4.17 2.99
N LYS A 295 27.32 -4.68 1.75
CA LYS A 295 26.26 -4.23 0.83
C LYS A 295 24.86 -4.62 1.32
N LEU A 296 24.71 -5.81 1.91
CA LEU A 296 23.46 -6.22 2.55
C LEU A 296 23.10 -5.32 3.75
N LEU A 297 24.10 -4.90 4.54
CA LEU A 297 23.89 -3.93 5.61
C LEU A 297 23.44 -2.58 5.06
N ILE A 298 24.04 -2.09 3.96
CA ILE A 298 23.61 -0.84 3.30
C ILE A 298 22.18 -0.97 2.80
N LEU A 299 21.83 -2.07 2.15
CA LEU A 299 20.46 -2.32 1.67
C LEU A 299 19.46 -2.27 2.83
N SER A 300 19.79 -2.92 3.95
CA SER A 300 18.94 -2.98 5.15
C SER A 300 18.79 -1.61 5.82
N ASP A 301 19.88 -0.83 5.88
CA ASP A 301 19.90 0.52 6.42
C ASP A 301 19.12 1.50 5.54
N LEU A 302 19.35 1.43 4.22
CA LEU A 302 18.68 2.25 3.20
C LEU A 302 17.16 2.07 3.28
N PHE A 303 16.70 0.82 3.31
CA PHE A 303 15.29 0.49 3.42
C PHE A 303 14.70 0.98 4.75
N SER A 304 15.41 0.81 5.87
CA SER A 304 14.87 1.11 7.21
C SER A 304 14.92 2.60 7.59
N ARG A 305 15.96 3.33 7.18
CA ARG A 305 16.15 4.76 7.49
C ARG A 305 15.36 5.66 6.57
N ARG A 306 15.29 5.34 5.28
CA ARG A 306 14.57 6.13 4.27
C ARG A 306 13.14 5.63 4.03
N LYS A 307 12.62 4.73 4.87
CA LYS A 307 11.23 4.24 4.77
C LYS A 307 10.16 5.33 4.82
N GLY A 308 10.44 6.46 5.48
CA GLY A 308 9.52 7.60 5.58
C GLY A 308 9.64 8.56 4.41
N GLU A 309 10.70 8.42 3.62
CA GLU A 309 10.91 9.12 2.35
C GLU A 309 10.39 8.29 1.15
N LEU A 310 9.96 7.05 1.41
CA LEU A 310 9.50 6.09 0.42
C LEU A 310 7.98 5.98 0.49
N SER A 311 7.33 5.94 -0.67
CA SER A 311 5.91 5.63 -0.71
C SER A 311 5.62 4.20 -0.25
N ARG A 312 4.35 3.90 0.01
CA ARG A 312 3.87 2.54 0.28
C ARG A 312 4.26 1.59 -0.86
N GLU A 313 3.93 1.92 -2.11
CA GLU A 313 4.14 1.11 -3.31
C GLU A 313 5.63 0.88 -3.60
N GLU A 314 6.49 1.88 -3.37
CA GLU A 314 7.93 1.73 -3.60
C GLU A 314 8.57 0.75 -2.64
N ARG A 315 8.09 0.71 -1.38
CA ARG A 315 8.50 -0.32 -0.43
C ARG A 315 8.07 -1.70 -0.93
N HIS A 316 6.89 -1.84 -1.53
CA HIS A 316 6.45 -3.11 -2.13
C HIS A 316 7.33 -3.52 -3.30
N GLU A 317 7.64 -2.61 -4.21
CA GLU A 317 8.49 -2.90 -5.36
C GLU A 317 9.89 -3.34 -4.92
N ILE A 318 10.47 -2.70 -3.89
CA ILE A 318 11.74 -3.11 -3.31
C ILE A 318 11.65 -4.53 -2.72
N ILE A 319 10.61 -4.81 -1.93
CA ILE A 319 10.37 -6.13 -1.32
C ILE A 319 10.16 -7.21 -2.39
N LYS A 320 9.43 -6.87 -3.47
CA LYS A 320 9.12 -7.76 -4.60
C LYS A 320 10.38 -8.06 -5.39
N TYR A 321 11.16 -7.04 -5.67
CA TYR A 321 12.47 -7.18 -6.29
C TYR A 321 13.38 -8.09 -5.45
N ALA A 322 13.46 -7.88 -4.13
CA ALA A 322 14.22 -8.76 -3.24
C ALA A 322 13.73 -10.22 -3.27
N LYS A 323 12.40 -10.45 -3.29
CA LYS A 323 11.81 -11.80 -3.45
C LYS A 323 12.28 -12.45 -4.75
N SER A 324 12.18 -11.72 -5.86
CA SER A 324 12.51 -12.22 -7.21
C SER A 324 13.98 -12.62 -7.38
N ARG A 325 14.87 -12.05 -6.56
CA ARG A 325 16.32 -12.31 -6.61
C ARG A 325 16.78 -13.44 -5.70
N LEU A 326 15.94 -13.84 -4.73
CA LEU A 326 16.28 -14.91 -3.80
C LEU A 326 16.50 -16.27 -4.50
N PRO A 327 15.69 -16.71 -5.49
CA PRO A 327 15.97 -17.93 -6.24
C PRO A 327 17.33 -17.89 -6.98
N VAL A 328 17.72 -16.73 -7.50
CA VAL A 328 19.03 -16.55 -8.16
C VAL A 328 20.17 -16.77 -7.15
N PHE A 329 20.04 -16.21 -5.95
CA PHE A 329 21.02 -16.39 -4.88
C PHE A 329 21.09 -17.87 -4.42
N MET A 330 19.94 -18.53 -4.28
CA MET A 330 19.89 -19.95 -3.93
C MET A 330 20.55 -20.84 -4.99
N ASN A 331 20.35 -20.52 -6.27
CA ASN A 331 21.03 -21.21 -7.37
C ASN A 331 22.56 -20.95 -7.36
N GLN A 332 23.01 -19.74 -7.02
CA GLN A 332 24.44 -19.46 -6.82
C GLN A 332 25.01 -20.27 -5.64
N LEU A 333 24.28 -20.40 -4.54
CA LEU A 333 24.67 -21.26 -3.41
C LEU A 333 24.74 -22.73 -3.82
N ARG A 334 23.77 -23.24 -4.58
CA ARG A 334 23.79 -24.61 -5.13
C ARG A 334 25.04 -24.84 -5.98
N ARG A 335 25.30 -23.94 -6.94
CA ARG A 335 26.50 -24.00 -7.80
C ARG A 335 27.79 -23.96 -6.99
N PHE A 336 27.87 -23.13 -5.96
CA PHE A 336 29.03 -23.08 -5.07
C PHE A 336 29.26 -24.43 -4.37
N LEU A 337 28.20 -25.04 -3.82
CA LEU A 337 28.28 -26.36 -3.17
C LEU A 337 28.62 -27.47 -4.17
N GLU A 338 28.12 -27.41 -5.41
CA GLU A 338 28.51 -28.34 -6.49
C GLU A 338 30.00 -28.24 -6.82
N VAL A 339 30.55 -27.03 -6.91
CA VAL A 339 31.99 -26.81 -7.15
C VAL A 339 32.82 -27.35 -5.99
N ILE A 340 32.42 -27.11 -4.74
CA ILE A 340 33.07 -27.72 -3.57
C ILE A 340 33.05 -29.25 -3.70
N LYS A 341 31.86 -29.83 -3.95
CA LYS A 341 31.68 -31.28 -4.11
C LYS A 341 32.61 -31.84 -5.18
N GLN A 342 32.70 -31.19 -6.35
CA GLN A 342 33.57 -31.63 -7.45
C GLN A 342 35.04 -31.65 -7.04
N HIS A 343 35.52 -30.60 -6.35
CA HIS A 343 36.91 -30.52 -5.92
C HIS A 343 37.25 -31.45 -4.75
N THR A 344 36.29 -31.77 -3.89
CA THR A 344 36.52 -32.66 -2.75
C THR A 344 36.28 -34.14 -3.05
N ASN A 345 35.59 -34.47 -4.13
CA ASN A 345 35.27 -35.85 -4.48
C ASN A 345 36.54 -36.62 -4.91
N GLY A 346 36.77 -37.81 -4.36
CA GLY A 346 37.94 -38.63 -4.68
C GLY A 346 39.23 -38.28 -3.92
N LEU A 347 39.16 -37.41 -2.91
CA LEU A 347 40.27 -37.14 -2.00
C LEU A 347 40.69 -38.40 -1.22
N THR A 348 41.96 -38.77 -1.28
CA THR A 348 42.52 -39.86 -0.46
C THR A 348 42.77 -39.41 0.99
N ALA A 349 42.82 -40.36 1.93
CA ALA A 349 43.09 -40.05 3.34
C ALA A 349 44.45 -39.37 3.56
N THR A 350 45.45 -39.70 2.74
CA THR A 350 46.78 -39.07 2.76
C THR A 350 46.73 -37.62 2.28
N GLN A 351 46.03 -37.34 1.17
CA GLN A 351 45.83 -35.97 0.68
C GLN A 351 45.06 -35.11 1.69
N ARG A 352 44.06 -35.68 2.39
CA ARG A 352 43.34 -34.98 3.48
C ARG A 352 44.29 -34.58 4.61
N GLN A 353 45.21 -35.46 4.99
CA GLN A 353 46.22 -35.18 6.02
C GLN A 353 47.23 -34.12 5.55
N GLU A 354 47.65 -34.15 4.29
CA GLU A 354 48.53 -33.12 3.72
C GLU A 354 47.85 -31.75 3.75
N ILE A 355 46.60 -31.65 3.25
CA ILE A 355 45.81 -30.40 3.29
C ILE A 355 45.62 -29.91 4.72
N ALA A 356 45.32 -30.82 5.66
CA ALA A 356 45.22 -30.48 7.08
C ALA A 356 46.53 -29.91 7.64
N GLY A 357 47.69 -30.42 7.20
CA GLY A 357 49.01 -29.86 7.52
C GLY A 357 49.16 -28.38 7.16
N TYR A 358 48.64 -27.97 6.00
CA TYR A 358 48.64 -26.56 5.57
C TYR A 358 47.55 -25.72 6.24
N LEU A 359 46.40 -26.33 6.58
CA LEU A 359 45.29 -25.63 7.23
C LEU A 359 45.54 -25.37 8.71
N VAL A 360 46.25 -26.24 9.44
CA VAL A 360 46.46 -26.09 10.89
C VAL A 360 47.04 -24.72 11.27
N PRO A 361 48.13 -24.21 10.66
CA PRO A 361 48.66 -22.88 11.00
C PRO A 361 47.68 -21.73 10.70
N GLU A 362 46.88 -21.86 9.64
CA GLU A 362 45.87 -20.86 9.28
C GLU A 362 44.67 -20.92 10.23
N VAL A 363 44.26 -22.11 10.67
CA VAL A 363 43.23 -22.33 11.69
C VAL A 363 43.68 -21.73 13.02
N GLU A 364 44.92 -21.96 13.45
CA GLU A 364 45.48 -21.35 14.67
C GLU A 364 45.46 -19.83 14.59
N LYS A 365 46.00 -19.26 13.51
CA LYS A 365 46.00 -17.80 13.28
C LYS A 365 44.58 -17.23 13.27
N THR A 366 43.63 -17.93 12.65
CA THR A 366 42.23 -17.52 12.60
C THR A 366 41.58 -17.60 13.98
N LEU A 367 41.83 -18.66 14.75
CA LEU A 367 41.32 -18.80 16.12
C LEU A 367 41.91 -17.74 17.07
N ASP A 368 43.18 -17.36 16.90
CA ASP A 368 43.80 -16.26 17.64
C ASP A 368 43.15 -14.92 17.31
N THR A 369 42.92 -14.66 16.02
CA THR A 369 42.26 -13.44 15.56
C THR A 369 40.81 -13.36 16.06
N ILE A 370 40.06 -14.47 15.98
CA ILE A 370 38.69 -14.55 16.51
C ILE A 370 38.68 -14.36 18.02
N ALA A 371 39.63 -14.95 18.76
CA ALA A 371 39.73 -14.77 20.21
C ALA A 371 39.96 -13.30 20.61
N HIS A 372 40.83 -12.59 19.90
CA HIS A 372 41.03 -11.16 20.10
C HIS A 372 39.74 -10.37 19.86
N PHE A 373 39.07 -10.65 18.75
CA PHE A 373 37.82 -10.00 18.36
C PHE A 373 36.67 -10.27 19.35
N VAL A 374 36.59 -11.49 19.88
CA VAL A 374 35.64 -11.91 20.90
C VAL A 374 35.80 -11.10 22.20
N ILE A 375 37.04 -10.87 22.63
CA ILE A 375 37.35 -10.07 23.82
C ILE A 375 36.91 -8.63 23.58
N GLU A 376 37.27 -8.04 22.43
CA GLU A 376 36.87 -6.68 22.07
C GLU A 376 35.35 -6.51 21.98
N ILE A 377 34.62 -7.47 21.37
CA ILE A 377 33.15 -7.47 21.33
C ILE A 377 32.58 -7.51 22.73
N LYS A 378 33.08 -8.41 23.59
CA LYS A 378 32.59 -8.56 24.95
C LYS A 378 32.73 -7.25 25.73
N THR A 379 33.91 -6.63 25.69
CA THR A 379 34.18 -5.36 26.34
C THR A 379 33.31 -4.22 25.78
N ALA A 380 33.14 -4.16 24.46
CA ALA A 380 32.27 -3.15 23.84
C ALA A 380 30.80 -3.35 24.24
N LEU A 381 30.30 -4.59 24.27
CA LEU A 381 28.92 -4.88 24.64
C LEU A 381 28.64 -4.59 26.13
N GLU A 382 29.61 -4.86 27.01
CA GLU A 382 29.55 -4.48 28.43
C GLU A 382 29.48 -2.95 28.61
N GLN A 383 30.24 -2.18 27.83
CA GLN A 383 30.17 -0.71 27.82
C GLN A 383 28.81 -0.20 27.31
N VAL A 384 28.21 -0.85 26.30
CA VAL A 384 26.89 -0.51 25.77
C VAL A 384 25.78 -0.77 26.80
N ILE A 385 25.85 -1.90 27.50
CA ILE A 385 24.85 -2.26 28.52
C ILE A 385 24.94 -1.31 29.73
N THR A 386 26.15 -1.00 30.19
CA THR A 386 26.38 -0.11 31.34
C THR A 386 26.01 1.35 31.06
N SER A 387 26.28 1.84 29.84
CA SER A 387 25.82 3.17 29.41
C SER A 387 24.30 3.25 29.25
N SER A 388 23.67 2.19 28.74
CA SER A 388 22.21 2.12 28.59
C SER A 388 21.48 2.01 29.94
N SER A 389 22.04 1.29 30.92
CA SER A 389 21.46 1.19 32.27
C SER A 389 21.56 2.48 33.08
N ASN A 390 22.60 3.29 32.87
CA ASN A 390 22.80 4.54 33.59
C ASN A 390 21.92 5.68 33.05
N SER A 391 21.43 5.59 31.81
CA SER A 391 20.48 6.56 31.23
C SER A 391 19.11 6.57 31.91
N THR A 392 18.73 5.48 32.59
CA THR A 392 17.49 5.34 33.36
C THR A 392 17.56 5.87 34.79
N ALA A 393 18.75 6.28 35.28
CA ALA A 393 18.96 6.80 36.62
C ALA A 393 19.17 8.34 36.60
N GLY A 394 18.20 9.08 36.08
CA GLY A 394 18.11 10.52 36.35
C GLY A 394 17.64 10.74 37.79
N SER A 395 18.55 11.09 38.70
CA SER A 395 18.25 11.40 40.09
C SER A 395 17.35 12.65 40.23
N PRO A 396 16.40 12.68 41.17
CA PRO A 396 15.79 13.93 41.64
C PRO A 396 16.78 14.62 42.57
N THR A 397 17.59 15.56 42.06
CA THR A 397 18.36 16.44 42.94
C THR A 397 17.46 17.55 43.46
N GLU A 398 16.89 17.34 44.65
CA GLU A 398 16.55 18.43 45.56
C GLU A 398 17.82 19.24 45.86
N LYS A 399 17.75 20.57 45.70
CA LYS A 399 18.64 21.50 46.39
C LYS A 399 17.81 22.35 47.35
N PRO A 400 18.20 22.45 48.63
CA PRO A 400 17.51 23.27 49.62
C PRO A 400 18.05 24.72 49.61
N GLY A 401 17.15 25.68 49.87
CA GLY A 401 17.48 27.01 50.38
C GLY A 401 17.79 28.08 49.31
N ASP A 402 16.83 28.97 49.06
CA ASP A 402 16.92 30.38 49.49
C ASP A 402 15.70 31.18 49.01
N LYS A 403 15.01 31.81 49.97
CA LYS A 403 14.13 32.97 49.74
C LYS A 403 15.01 34.23 49.82
N PRO A 404 14.64 35.32 49.12
CA PRO A 404 13.98 36.39 49.86
C PRO A 404 12.73 36.96 49.17
N ALA A 405 11.91 37.58 50.01
CA ALA A 405 10.62 38.18 49.72
C ALA A 405 10.73 39.60 49.14
N ASP A 406 9.75 40.02 48.32
CA ASP A 406 8.96 41.24 48.56
C ASP A 406 7.78 41.41 47.56
N LYS A 407 6.54 41.36 48.12
CA LYS A 407 5.27 42.10 47.86
C LYS A 407 4.77 42.47 46.42
N PRO A 408 3.47 42.84 46.27
CA PRO A 408 2.23 42.24 46.75
C PRO A 408 1.19 42.05 45.62
N ALA A 409 0.04 41.47 45.99
CA ALA A 409 -1.10 41.07 45.16
C ALA A 409 -1.73 42.16 44.29
N ASP A 410 -2.14 41.81 43.07
CA ASP A 410 -3.47 42.15 42.58
C ASP A 410 -3.96 41.27 41.39
N LYS A 411 -5.24 40.88 41.48
CA LYS A 411 -6.18 40.39 40.43
C LYS A 411 -6.30 38.87 40.09
N PRO A 412 -7.54 38.44 39.75
CA PRO A 412 -8.03 37.10 40.05
C PRO A 412 -7.99 36.12 38.86
N HIS A 413 -8.03 34.84 39.23
CA HIS A 413 -8.15 33.62 38.45
C HIS A 413 -8.83 33.72 37.07
N LYS A 414 -8.09 33.32 36.02
CA LYS A 414 -8.62 32.57 34.88
C LYS A 414 -8.08 31.15 34.94
N HIS A 415 -8.98 30.18 35.02
CA HIS A 415 -8.68 28.75 35.01
C HIS A 415 -8.00 28.34 33.69
N ASP A 416 -6.71 28.04 33.73
CA ASP A 416 -6.03 27.26 32.69
C ASP A 416 -6.45 25.78 32.79
N LYS A 417 -7.44 25.40 31.99
CA LYS A 417 -7.91 24.02 31.83
C LYS A 417 -7.06 23.18 30.84
N LYS A 418 -5.84 23.64 30.50
CA LYS A 418 -4.98 23.02 29.46
C LYS A 418 -3.79 22.18 29.96
N SER A 419 -3.63 21.91 31.26
CA SER A 419 -2.38 21.28 31.78
C SER A 419 -2.51 19.86 32.37
N LYS A 420 -3.68 19.21 32.39
CA LYS A 420 -3.81 17.81 32.88
C LYS A 420 -3.81 16.75 31.79
N LYS A 421 -4.35 17.03 30.60
CA LYS A 421 -4.44 16.06 29.48
C LYS A 421 -3.05 15.66 28.95
N GLY A 422 -2.20 16.63 28.63
CA GLY A 422 -0.85 16.35 28.10
C GLY A 422 0.08 15.59 29.06
N GLN A 423 -0.02 15.80 30.37
CA GLN A 423 0.84 15.12 31.34
C GLN A 423 0.58 13.60 31.44
N ILE A 424 -0.66 13.17 31.20
CA ILE A 424 -1.09 11.77 31.33
C ILE A 424 -0.75 10.99 30.06
N VAL A 425 -0.96 11.59 28.88
CA VAL A 425 -0.57 11.03 27.59
C VAL A 425 0.95 10.89 27.50
N GLU A 426 1.68 11.91 27.98
CA GLU A 426 3.13 11.83 28.10
C GLU A 426 3.54 10.72 29.08
N ALA A 427 2.78 10.49 30.16
CA ALA A 427 3.03 9.37 31.08
C ALA A 427 2.76 8.00 30.45
N MET A 428 1.71 7.85 29.63
CA MET A 428 1.40 6.61 28.90
C MET A 428 2.44 6.34 27.80
N GLY A 429 2.78 7.36 27.01
CA GLY A 429 3.86 7.30 26.02
C GLY A 429 5.21 6.99 26.66
N ARG A 430 5.53 7.57 27.83
CA ARG A 430 6.72 7.20 28.63
C ARG A 430 6.62 5.76 29.14
N THR A 431 5.46 5.31 29.62
CA THR A 431 5.26 3.95 30.13
C THR A 431 5.47 2.90 29.04
N LEU A 432 4.90 3.11 27.86
CA LEU A 432 5.08 2.26 26.69
C LEU A 432 6.55 2.27 26.21
N LYS A 433 7.17 3.45 26.12
CA LYS A 433 8.61 3.58 25.80
C LYS A 433 9.48 2.86 26.84
N ASN A 434 9.15 2.97 28.13
CA ASN A 434 9.87 2.30 29.22
C ASN A 434 9.68 0.77 29.17
N ALA A 435 8.49 0.27 28.86
CA ALA A 435 8.22 -1.15 28.71
C ALA A 435 9.01 -1.74 27.53
N LEU A 436 9.01 -1.05 26.38
CA LEU A 436 9.81 -1.41 25.21
C LEU A 436 11.31 -1.38 25.52
N HIS A 437 11.80 -0.34 26.21
CA HIS A 437 13.19 -0.23 26.63
C HIS A 437 13.61 -1.31 27.64
N ARG A 438 12.73 -1.73 28.56
CA ARG A 438 13.01 -2.89 29.44
C ARG A 438 13.10 -4.18 28.64
N ARG A 439 12.19 -4.40 27.69
CA ARG A 439 12.20 -5.58 26.81
C ARG A 439 13.46 -5.59 25.93
N GLU A 440 13.92 -4.42 25.49
CA GLU A 440 15.20 -4.22 24.81
C GLU A 440 16.38 -4.61 25.70
N LEU A 441 16.47 -4.06 26.91
CA LEU A 441 17.51 -4.39 27.89
C LEU A 441 17.56 -5.88 28.21
N MET A 442 16.40 -6.54 28.35
CA MET A 442 16.33 -7.99 28.59
C MET A 442 16.84 -8.78 27.38
N LYS A 443 16.46 -8.40 26.15
CA LYS A 443 16.98 -9.03 24.93
C LYS A 443 18.50 -8.82 24.78
N LEU A 444 18.99 -7.62 25.08
CA LEU A 444 20.42 -7.31 25.00
C LEU A 444 21.22 -8.07 26.05
N LYS A 445 20.71 -8.19 27.28
CA LYS A 445 21.29 -9.05 28.33
C LYS A 445 21.27 -10.52 27.92
N TYR A 446 20.14 -11.03 27.43
CA TYR A 446 20.06 -12.40 26.92
C TYR A 446 21.05 -12.64 25.77
N PHE A 447 21.15 -11.70 24.83
CA PHE A 447 22.12 -11.76 23.73
C PHE A 447 23.56 -11.72 24.26
N HIS A 448 23.86 -10.86 25.23
CA HIS A 448 25.15 -10.80 25.90
C HIS A 448 25.50 -12.13 26.56
N ASP A 449 24.58 -12.69 27.35
CA ASP A 449 24.78 -13.95 28.06
C ASP A 449 25.00 -15.09 27.08
N LYS A 450 24.12 -15.21 26.07
CA LYS A 450 24.21 -16.26 25.03
C LYS A 450 25.50 -16.15 24.23
N THR A 451 25.87 -14.93 23.83
CA THR A 451 27.10 -14.64 23.11
C THR A 451 28.32 -14.95 23.97
N THR A 452 28.30 -14.59 25.25
CA THR A 452 29.37 -14.89 26.22
C THR A 452 29.52 -16.40 26.42
N THR A 453 28.43 -17.17 26.54
CA THR A 453 28.49 -18.64 26.61
C THR A 453 29.09 -19.23 25.34
N ASN A 454 28.65 -18.79 24.16
CA ASN A 454 29.19 -19.26 22.89
C ASN A 454 30.69 -18.92 22.75
N PHE A 455 31.08 -17.72 23.18
CA PHE A 455 32.47 -17.26 23.21
C PHE A 455 33.32 -18.09 24.18
N MET A 456 32.81 -18.41 25.38
CA MET A 456 33.52 -19.30 26.31
C MET A 456 33.73 -20.69 25.72
N HIS A 457 32.71 -21.25 25.07
CA HIS A 457 32.83 -22.54 24.40
C HIS A 457 33.82 -22.50 23.22
N LEU A 458 33.85 -21.41 22.45
CA LEU A 458 34.83 -21.20 21.38
C LEU A 458 36.25 -21.05 21.92
N MET A 459 36.43 -20.31 23.00
CA MET A 459 37.72 -20.14 23.69
C MET A 459 38.20 -21.46 24.28
N GLN A 460 37.31 -22.27 24.86
CA GLN A 460 37.62 -23.61 25.34
C GLN A 460 38.02 -24.54 24.19
N LYS A 461 37.32 -24.49 23.05
CA LYS A 461 37.70 -25.24 21.84
C LYS A 461 39.08 -24.81 21.31
N LYS A 462 39.36 -23.50 21.30
CA LYS A 462 40.69 -22.98 20.94
C LYS A 462 41.76 -23.50 21.89
N GLU A 463 41.53 -23.43 23.21
CA GLU A 463 42.49 -23.85 24.22
C GLU A 463 42.76 -25.35 24.12
N ASN A 464 41.71 -26.17 24.01
CA ASN A 464 41.81 -27.61 23.76
C ASN A 464 42.61 -27.89 22.48
N PHE A 465 42.33 -27.18 21.39
CA PHE A 465 43.07 -27.33 20.14
C PHE A 465 44.54 -26.91 20.29
N SER A 466 44.82 -25.84 21.04
CA SER A 466 46.17 -25.31 21.26
C SER A 466 47.04 -26.28 22.08
N LEU A 467 46.44 -27.03 23.00
CA LEU A 467 47.09 -28.03 23.85
C LEU A 467 47.44 -29.34 23.11
N MET A 468 46.85 -29.60 21.95
CA MET A 468 47.13 -30.79 21.14
C MET A 468 48.52 -30.74 20.52
N SER A 469 49.16 -31.90 20.37
CA SER A 469 50.39 -32.02 19.58
C SER A 469 50.13 -31.72 18.10
N GLN A 470 51.17 -31.39 17.33
CA GLN A 470 51.02 -31.04 15.92
C GLN A 470 50.39 -32.18 15.09
N GLU A 471 50.74 -33.44 15.38
CA GLU A 471 50.15 -34.60 14.70
C GLU A 471 48.66 -34.79 15.05
N GLU A 472 48.28 -34.53 16.30
CA GLU A 472 46.88 -34.59 16.74
C GLU A 472 46.04 -33.48 16.11
N LYS A 473 46.58 -32.26 15.99
CA LYS A 473 45.94 -31.13 15.30
C LYS A 473 45.65 -31.48 13.85
N ILE A 474 46.65 -32.01 13.13
CA ILE A 474 46.51 -32.45 11.73
C ILE A 474 45.45 -33.55 11.62
N ARG A 475 45.48 -34.56 12.49
CA ARG A 475 44.49 -35.64 12.50
C ARG A 475 43.07 -35.12 12.77
N SER A 476 42.92 -34.15 13.68
CA SER A 476 41.63 -33.52 14.00
C SER A 476 41.08 -32.71 12.83
N VAL A 477 41.90 -31.86 12.21
CA VAL A 477 41.50 -31.06 11.04
C VAL A 477 41.17 -31.95 9.85
N ALA A 478 41.94 -33.01 9.61
CA ALA A 478 41.66 -33.98 8.55
C ALA A 478 40.32 -34.70 8.76
N LYS A 479 39.99 -35.06 10.01
CA LYS A 479 38.68 -35.66 10.37
C LYS A 479 37.53 -34.68 10.18
N ASN A 480 37.69 -33.41 10.55
CA ASN A 480 36.68 -32.38 10.30
C ASN A 480 36.49 -32.11 8.80
N LEU A 481 37.57 -32.15 8.02
CA LEU A 481 37.50 -32.04 6.57
C LEU A 481 36.75 -33.23 5.96
N GLU A 482 37.00 -34.46 6.43
CA GLU A 482 36.26 -35.65 6.02
C GLU A 482 34.76 -35.53 6.34
N GLN A 483 34.42 -35.10 7.56
CA GLN A 483 33.03 -34.84 7.93
C GLN A 483 32.38 -33.78 7.03
N LEU A 484 33.08 -32.69 6.70
CA LEU A 484 32.57 -31.66 5.81
C LEU A 484 32.29 -32.22 4.41
N ILE A 485 33.16 -33.08 3.89
CA ILE A 485 33.00 -33.72 2.57
C ILE A 485 31.76 -34.62 2.55
N ASP A 486 31.52 -35.36 3.62
CA ASP A 486 30.34 -36.23 3.77
C ASP A 486 29.04 -35.43 3.91
N GLU A 487 29.09 -34.24 4.53
CA GLU A 487 27.93 -33.36 4.72
C GLU A 487 27.56 -32.53 3.49
N VAL A 488 28.52 -32.17 2.61
CA VAL A 488 28.26 -31.34 1.41
C VAL A 488 27.14 -31.88 0.51
N PRO A 489 27.08 -33.18 0.17
CA PRO A 489 25.95 -33.75 -0.58
C PRO A 489 24.60 -33.60 0.14
N LEU A 490 24.57 -33.72 1.47
CA LEU A 490 23.35 -33.53 2.25
C LEU A 490 22.92 -32.06 2.25
N PHE A 491 23.87 -31.13 2.31
CA PHE A 491 23.58 -29.70 2.18
C PHE A 491 23.03 -29.35 0.79
N LEU A 492 23.53 -29.98 -0.28
CA LEU A 492 23.00 -29.80 -1.63
C LEU A 492 21.51 -30.18 -1.71
N VAL A 493 21.15 -31.37 -1.21
CA VAL A 493 19.75 -31.82 -1.18
C VAL A 493 18.89 -30.86 -0.36
N ARG A 494 19.35 -30.43 0.83
CA ARG A 494 18.63 -29.47 1.67
C ARG A 494 18.45 -28.10 0.98
N VAL A 495 19.44 -27.64 0.22
CA VAL A 495 19.35 -26.38 -0.54
C VAL A 495 18.34 -26.52 -1.67
N GLU A 496 18.31 -27.64 -2.37
CA GLU A 496 17.31 -27.93 -3.42
C GLU A 496 15.89 -28.05 -2.83
N GLU A 497 15.72 -28.74 -1.72
CA GLU A 497 14.45 -28.80 -0.96
C GLU A 497 13.99 -27.41 -0.52
N LEU A 498 14.92 -26.58 0.01
CA LEU A 498 14.62 -25.21 0.42
C LEU A 498 14.27 -24.32 -0.77
N MET A 499 14.92 -24.50 -1.93
CA MET A 499 14.57 -23.78 -3.17
C MET A 499 13.14 -24.10 -3.60
N SER A 500 12.76 -25.38 -3.61
CA SER A 500 11.40 -25.81 -3.95
C SER A 500 10.37 -25.27 -2.94
N ALA A 501 10.68 -25.36 -1.65
CA ALA A 501 9.79 -24.88 -0.59
C ALA A 501 9.63 -23.35 -0.61
N LEU A 502 10.67 -22.59 -0.96
CA LEU A 502 10.62 -21.14 -1.00
C LEU A 502 9.70 -20.63 -2.11
N ASP A 503 9.67 -21.31 -3.25
CA ASP A 503 8.85 -20.94 -4.42
C ASP A 503 7.36 -21.29 -4.20
N GLU A 504 7.09 -22.44 -3.57
CA GLU A 504 5.72 -22.93 -3.36
C GLU A 504 5.06 -22.47 -2.05
N LYS A 505 5.82 -22.31 -0.95
CA LYS A 505 5.24 -22.20 0.40
C LYS A 505 5.27 -20.81 1.02
N VAL A 506 6.11 -19.90 0.54
CA VAL A 506 6.22 -18.56 1.14
C VAL A 506 5.27 -17.59 0.46
N THR A 507 4.16 -17.32 1.14
CA THR A 507 3.16 -16.35 0.69
C THR A 507 3.76 -14.95 0.59
N TRP A 508 3.09 -14.05 -0.14
CA TRP A 508 3.52 -12.65 -0.23
C TRP A 508 3.50 -11.96 1.16
N LYS A 509 2.49 -12.25 1.98
CA LYS A 509 2.33 -11.73 3.34
C LYS A 509 3.54 -12.14 4.21
N GLU A 510 3.89 -13.43 4.24
CA GLU A 510 5.02 -13.95 5.04
C GLU A 510 6.38 -13.42 4.57
N TRP A 511 6.61 -13.35 3.26
CA TRP A 511 7.87 -12.79 2.72
C TRP A 511 8.07 -11.33 3.13
N LYS A 512 7.01 -10.53 2.95
CA LYS A 512 7.00 -9.11 3.31
C LYS A 512 7.27 -8.93 4.79
N TYR A 513 6.66 -9.76 5.63
CA TYR A 513 6.95 -9.84 7.06
C TYR A 513 8.44 -10.12 7.34
N LEU A 514 8.99 -11.21 6.81
CA LEU A 514 10.38 -11.60 7.03
C LEU A 514 11.36 -10.52 6.57
N PHE A 515 11.06 -9.88 5.43
CA PHE A 515 11.88 -8.81 4.88
C PHE A 515 11.85 -7.55 5.77
N LYS A 516 10.67 -7.05 6.15
CA LYS A 516 10.54 -5.86 7.01
C LYS A 516 11.15 -6.11 8.39
N LEU A 517 10.92 -7.30 8.97
CA LEU A 517 11.49 -7.70 10.26
C LEU A 517 13.03 -7.80 10.20
N GLY A 518 13.55 -8.45 9.16
CA GLY A 518 14.99 -8.63 8.95
C GLY A 518 15.70 -7.29 8.79
N THR A 519 15.24 -6.47 7.86
CA THR A 519 15.82 -5.14 7.59
C THR A 519 15.74 -4.23 8.82
N SER A 520 14.60 -4.20 9.52
CA SER A 520 14.44 -3.38 10.73
C SER A 520 15.35 -3.84 11.87
N LYS A 521 15.53 -5.16 12.08
CA LYS A 521 16.45 -5.68 13.10
C LYS A 521 17.90 -5.34 12.79
N VAL A 522 18.30 -5.49 11.52
CA VAL A 522 19.65 -5.15 11.05
C VAL A 522 19.90 -3.65 11.21
N ALA A 523 18.96 -2.79 10.80
CA ALA A 523 19.09 -1.35 10.92
C ALA A 523 19.10 -0.88 12.38
N TRP A 524 18.29 -1.47 13.26
CA TRP A 524 18.35 -1.22 14.70
C TRP A 524 19.73 -1.58 15.26
N GLY A 525 20.22 -2.79 14.96
CA GLY A 525 21.54 -3.26 15.41
C GLY A 525 22.65 -2.34 14.91
N LEU A 526 22.62 -1.98 13.64
CA LEU A 526 23.55 -1.03 13.03
C LEU A 526 23.46 0.36 13.68
N GLY A 527 22.26 0.86 13.97
CA GLY A 527 22.06 2.13 14.66
C GLY A 527 22.73 2.16 16.05
N LYS A 528 22.67 1.04 16.78
CA LYS A 528 23.39 0.89 18.06
C LYS A 528 24.90 0.84 17.86
N VAL A 529 25.39 0.06 16.89
CA VAL A 529 26.82 0.01 16.55
C VAL A 529 27.36 1.40 16.19
N VAL A 530 26.63 2.16 15.36
CA VAL A 530 26.98 3.54 14.99
C VAL A 530 26.93 4.48 16.19
N GLY A 531 25.92 4.36 17.06
CA GLY A 531 25.79 5.16 18.29
C GLY A 531 26.96 4.97 19.25
N HIS A 532 27.60 3.80 19.23
CA HIS A 532 28.76 3.45 20.04
C HIS A 532 30.07 3.37 19.23
N LYS A 533 30.12 4.04 18.06
CA LYS A 533 31.31 4.11 17.19
C LYS A 533 32.64 4.35 17.93
N PRO A 534 32.76 5.22 18.95
CA PRO A 534 34.03 5.43 19.66
C PRO A 534 34.56 4.17 20.34
N SER A 535 33.68 3.36 20.94
CA SER A 535 34.06 2.10 21.62
C SER A 535 34.43 0.98 20.64
N LEU A 536 33.96 1.07 19.39
CA LEU A 536 34.15 0.05 18.36
C LEU A 536 35.23 0.42 17.33
N LYS A 537 35.87 1.60 17.45
CA LYS A 537 36.80 2.13 16.45
C LYS A 537 38.02 1.22 16.23
N ALA A 538 38.61 0.69 17.30
CA ALA A 538 39.76 -0.20 17.22
C ALA A 538 39.42 -1.51 16.47
N MET A 539 38.27 -2.09 16.80
CA MET A 539 37.72 -3.29 16.16
C MET A 539 37.45 -3.07 14.67
N ILE A 540 36.79 -1.97 14.32
CA ILE A 540 36.47 -1.64 12.92
C ILE A 540 37.76 -1.45 12.10
N SER A 541 38.79 -0.82 12.67
CA SER A 541 40.09 -0.66 12.02
C SER A 541 40.76 -2.02 11.75
N GLN A 542 40.76 -2.92 12.74
CA GLN A 542 41.32 -4.28 12.57
C GLN A 542 40.58 -5.06 11.47
N ILE A 543 39.25 -4.96 11.39
CA ILE A 543 38.48 -5.61 10.31
C ILE A 543 38.85 -5.02 8.94
N CYS A 544 38.99 -3.69 8.83
CA CYS A 544 39.42 -3.04 7.58
C CYS A 544 40.80 -3.55 7.14
N ASP A 545 41.73 -3.62 8.10
CA ASP A 545 43.09 -4.17 7.91
C ASP A 545 43.09 -5.69 7.68
N MET A 546 42.01 -6.42 7.94
CA MET A 546 41.92 -7.84 7.56
C MET A 546 41.36 -8.00 6.14
N VAL A 547 40.32 -7.23 5.80
CA VAL A 547 39.57 -7.38 4.55
C VAL A 547 40.35 -6.80 3.35
N HIS A 548 41.12 -5.72 3.52
CA HIS A 548 41.97 -5.13 2.46
C HIS A 548 41.23 -4.91 1.11
N ARG A 549 39.97 -4.46 1.15
CA ARG A 549 39.18 -4.12 -0.03
C ARG A 549 38.68 -2.68 0.07
N GLU A 550 39.02 -1.84 -0.89
CA GLU A 550 38.52 -0.46 -0.96
C GLU A 550 36.99 -0.41 -1.00
N GLN A 551 36.36 -1.34 -1.71
CA GLN A 551 34.90 -1.46 -1.75
C GLN A 551 34.29 -1.69 -0.36
N PHE A 552 34.90 -2.54 0.46
CA PHE A 552 34.45 -2.77 1.84
C PHE A 552 34.59 -1.50 2.69
N ASN A 553 35.73 -0.82 2.60
CA ASN A 553 35.98 0.42 3.34
C ASN A 553 34.99 1.53 2.91
N SER A 554 34.72 1.66 1.62
CA SER A 554 33.72 2.61 1.10
C SER A 554 32.31 2.31 1.62
N SER A 555 31.95 1.03 1.73
CA SER A 555 30.68 0.60 2.31
C SER A 555 30.59 0.94 3.80
N LEU A 556 31.66 0.76 4.57
CA LEU A 556 31.70 1.14 5.99
C LEU A 556 31.60 2.65 6.20
N VAL A 557 32.18 3.46 5.30
CA VAL A 557 32.00 4.92 5.31
C VAL A 557 30.55 5.28 5.02
N ALA A 558 29.92 4.64 4.03
CA ALA A 558 28.50 4.86 3.70
C ALA A 558 27.56 4.50 4.87
N LEU A 559 27.90 3.48 5.66
CA LEU A 559 27.19 3.09 6.89
C LEU A 559 27.46 4.01 8.09
N GLY A 560 28.39 4.97 7.97
CA GLY A 560 28.80 5.87 9.05
C GLY A 560 29.73 5.25 10.10
N LEU A 561 30.22 4.03 9.86
CA LEU A 561 31.06 3.25 10.79
C LEU A 561 32.53 3.66 10.75
N SER A 562 33.01 4.15 9.60
CA SER A 562 34.37 4.68 9.45
C SER A 562 34.35 6.19 9.16
N ASP A 563 35.47 6.87 9.38
CA ASP A 563 35.65 8.27 8.98
C ASP A 563 36.09 8.32 7.51
N PRO A 564 35.64 9.30 6.71
CA PRO A 564 36.12 9.44 5.33
C PRO A 564 37.65 9.66 5.34
N PRO A 565 38.39 9.11 4.35
CA PRO A 565 39.83 9.23 4.32
C PRO A 565 40.26 10.71 4.33
N ALA A 566 41.11 11.08 5.30
CA ALA A 566 41.68 12.42 5.38
C ALA A 566 42.52 12.66 4.11
N THR A 567 42.07 13.57 3.26
CA THR A 567 42.82 14.01 2.09
C THR A 567 44.14 14.62 2.55
N THR A 568 45.24 13.91 2.30
CA THR A 568 46.59 14.44 2.49
C THR A 568 46.82 15.47 1.38
N THR A 569 46.91 16.73 1.76
CA THR A 569 47.43 17.80 0.91
C THR A 569 48.86 17.46 0.51
N THR A 570 49.05 17.00 -0.72
CA THR A 570 50.34 17.05 -1.41
C THR A 570 50.19 17.98 -2.59
N THR A 571 50.81 19.14 -2.47
CA THR A 571 50.98 20.14 -3.52
C THR A 571 51.70 19.51 -4.71
N THR A 572 51.05 19.48 -5.87
CA THR A 572 51.75 19.48 -7.16
C THR A 572 50.84 20.09 -8.21
N THR A 573 51.14 21.33 -8.56
CA THR A 573 50.67 22.07 -9.73
C THR A 573 50.99 21.30 -11.01
N THR A 574 49.97 20.93 -11.77
CA THR A 574 49.97 21.03 -13.25
C THR A 574 48.55 21.03 -13.79
N THR A 575 48.27 22.06 -14.57
CA THR A 575 47.07 22.39 -15.35
C THR A 575 46.69 21.34 -16.39
N SER A 576 45.42 20.93 -16.46
CA SER A 576 44.59 20.93 -17.70
C SER A 576 43.18 20.32 -17.50
N THR A 577 42.18 21.13 -17.88
CA THR A 577 40.82 20.81 -18.39
C THR A 577 39.90 19.85 -17.62
N ALA A 578 38.99 20.44 -16.84
CA ALA A 578 37.87 19.76 -16.18
C ALA A 578 36.57 19.85 -17.02
N ASN A 579 36.05 18.69 -17.41
CA ASN A 579 34.62 18.41 -17.62
C ASN A 579 34.25 17.34 -16.59
N GLY A 580 33.33 17.63 -15.68
CA GLY A 580 32.92 16.70 -14.63
C GLY A 580 31.83 17.27 -13.73
N ALA A 581 30.61 16.80 -13.94
CA ALA A 581 29.45 17.06 -13.10
C ALA A 581 29.68 16.44 -11.71
N THR A 582 29.81 17.28 -10.69
CA THR A 582 29.87 16.86 -9.29
C THR A 582 28.47 16.71 -8.71
N SER A 583 28.15 15.46 -8.35
CA SER A 583 27.12 15.10 -7.37
C SER A 583 27.42 15.79 -6.04
N ALA A 584 26.53 16.68 -5.60
CA ALA A 584 26.60 17.36 -4.32
C ALA A 584 25.69 16.67 -3.29
N MET A 585 26.27 16.07 -2.26
CA MET A 585 25.57 15.70 -1.02
C MET A 585 25.24 16.96 -0.19
N PRO A 586 24.10 17.03 0.50
CA PRO A 586 23.78 18.14 1.39
C PRO A 586 24.56 18.07 2.72
N LYS A 587 24.89 19.26 3.24
CA LYS A 587 25.64 19.51 4.48
C LYS A 587 24.84 19.09 5.74
N LYS A 588 25.60 18.67 6.77
CA LYS A 588 25.17 18.39 8.16
C LYS A 588 24.09 19.36 8.66
N MET A 589 22.92 18.83 9.00
CA MET A 589 21.87 19.54 9.74
C MET A 589 22.00 19.27 11.24
N ASN A 590 21.83 20.33 12.04
CA ASN A 590 22.00 20.41 13.48
C ASN A 590 20.90 19.60 14.22
N PRO A 591 21.19 18.82 15.28
CA PRO A 591 20.20 18.00 15.96
C PRO A 591 19.48 18.80 17.04
N LYS A 592 18.68 19.81 16.67
CA LYS A 592 17.79 20.57 17.59
C LYS A 592 16.71 21.31 16.79
N THR A 593 15.92 20.55 16.05
CA THR A 593 14.61 20.99 15.53
C THR A 593 13.66 19.81 15.63
N SER A 594 12.49 20.07 16.18
CA SER A 594 11.33 19.19 16.32
C SER A 594 11.13 18.24 15.11
N PRO A 595 10.66 17.00 15.31
CA PRO A 595 10.37 16.10 14.20
C PRO A 595 9.32 16.76 13.30
N ALA A 596 9.74 17.11 12.09
CA ALA A 596 8.89 17.74 11.10
C ALA A 596 7.74 16.80 10.77
N LYS A 597 6.53 17.37 10.81
CA LYS A 597 5.25 16.80 10.40
C LYS A 597 5.40 16.07 9.06
N TYR A 598 4.81 14.88 9.00
CA TYR A 598 4.57 14.01 7.85
C TYR A 598 4.75 14.67 6.48
N ALA A 599 5.94 14.54 5.89
CA ALA A 599 6.17 14.80 4.48
C ALA A 599 6.15 13.45 3.76
N GLN A 600 4.98 13.04 3.28
CA GLN A 600 4.83 11.86 2.43
C GLN A 600 5.35 12.19 1.03
N LEU A 601 6.42 11.53 0.59
CA LEU A 601 6.81 11.54 -0.81
C LEU A 601 5.92 10.52 -1.54
N SER A 602 5.26 10.97 -2.61
CA SER A 602 4.40 10.15 -3.45
C SER A 602 5.21 9.20 -4.33
N SER A 603 4.66 8.00 -4.57
CA SER A 603 5.27 7.00 -5.45
C SER A 603 5.38 7.52 -6.88
N VAL A 604 6.27 6.96 -7.70
CA VAL A 604 6.29 7.26 -9.15
C VAL A 604 4.91 7.08 -9.78
N GLU A 605 4.16 6.05 -9.38
CA GLU A 605 2.82 5.78 -9.90
C GLU A 605 1.76 6.76 -9.37
N SER A 606 1.87 7.14 -8.09
CA SER A 606 1.05 8.17 -7.44
C SER A 606 1.31 9.54 -8.04
N LEU A 607 2.54 9.85 -8.42
CA LEU A 607 2.87 11.06 -9.20
C LEU A 607 2.22 11.04 -10.58
N CYS A 608 1.90 9.86 -11.13
CA CYS A 608 1.25 9.72 -12.44
C CYS A 608 -0.28 9.67 -12.37
N GLN A 609 -0.86 9.60 -11.17
CA GLN A 609 -2.30 9.63 -10.98
C GLN A 609 -2.76 11.06 -10.74
N SER A 610 -3.82 11.49 -11.42
CA SER A 610 -4.43 12.78 -11.16
C SER A 610 -5.01 12.82 -9.74
N PRO A 611 -4.95 13.98 -9.07
CA PRO A 611 -5.56 14.15 -7.75
C PRO A 611 -7.08 13.94 -7.83
N LEU A 612 -7.67 13.61 -6.69
CA LEU A 612 -9.11 13.63 -6.53
C LEU A 612 -9.64 15.06 -6.74
N ALA A 613 -10.88 15.17 -7.21
CA ALA A 613 -11.55 16.45 -7.42
C ALA A 613 -11.43 17.41 -6.22
N ARG A 614 -11.55 16.88 -4.99
CA ARG A 614 -11.44 17.64 -3.73
C ARG A 614 -10.07 18.24 -3.43
N ASP A 615 -9.01 17.61 -3.95
CA ASP A 615 -7.62 18.01 -3.74
C ASP A 615 -7.00 18.66 -4.98
N SER A 616 -7.78 18.78 -6.06
CA SER A 616 -7.36 19.31 -7.36
C SER A 616 -7.45 20.83 -7.38
N SER A 617 -6.33 21.49 -7.70
CA SER A 617 -6.34 22.93 -7.91
C SER A 617 -6.99 23.30 -9.25
N LEU A 618 -6.95 22.40 -10.24
CA LEU A 618 -7.67 22.56 -11.50
C LEU A 618 -9.18 22.55 -11.29
N ALA A 619 -9.71 21.63 -10.49
CA ALA A 619 -11.14 21.55 -10.17
C ALA A 619 -11.64 22.83 -9.49
N GLY A 620 -10.95 23.27 -8.43
CA GLY A 620 -11.29 24.52 -7.74
C GLY A 620 -11.14 25.76 -8.62
N GLY A 621 -10.10 25.81 -9.45
CA GLY A 621 -9.87 26.88 -10.42
C GLY A 621 -10.94 26.93 -11.50
N ALA A 622 -11.38 25.78 -12.01
CA ALA A 622 -12.41 25.66 -13.03
C ALA A 622 -13.76 26.18 -12.51
N VAL A 623 -14.20 25.79 -11.31
CA VAL A 623 -15.45 26.33 -10.73
C VAL A 623 -15.37 27.84 -10.53
N LYS A 624 -14.22 28.34 -10.07
CA LYS A 624 -14.00 29.78 -9.96
C LYS A 624 -14.10 30.48 -11.33
N LEU A 625 -13.55 29.87 -12.38
CA LEU A 625 -13.63 30.37 -13.75
C LEU A 625 -15.09 30.45 -14.24
N LEU A 626 -15.90 29.43 -13.97
CA LEU A 626 -17.34 29.43 -14.26
C LEU A 626 -18.06 30.58 -13.52
N ARG A 627 -17.81 30.74 -12.22
CA ARG A 627 -18.46 31.77 -11.39
C ARG A 627 -18.08 33.19 -11.80
N GLU A 628 -16.84 33.41 -12.23
CA GLU A 628 -16.33 34.72 -12.67
C GLU A 628 -16.69 35.05 -14.13
N GLY A 629 -17.07 34.06 -14.95
CA GLY A 629 -17.52 34.25 -16.34
C GLY A 629 -16.48 34.84 -17.28
N ARG A 630 -15.17 34.72 -16.97
CA ARG A 630 -14.10 35.30 -17.80
C ARG A 630 -13.75 34.39 -18.97
N GLY A 631 -13.76 34.91 -20.19
CA GLY A 631 -13.32 34.16 -21.38
C GLY A 631 -14.29 33.06 -21.80
N THR A 632 -15.57 33.21 -21.47
CA THR A 632 -16.65 32.32 -21.89
C THR A 632 -16.88 32.43 -23.40
N ASP A 633 -17.21 31.30 -24.02
CA ASP A 633 -17.39 31.15 -25.47
C ASP A 633 -18.71 30.41 -25.82
N MET A 634 -19.56 30.13 -24.84
CA MET A 634 -20.91 29.60 -25.01
C MET A 634 -21.90 30.07 -23.95
N ILE A 635 -23.20 29.90 -24.24
CA ILE A 635 -24.33 30.29 -23.37
C ILE A 635 -25.32 29.12 -23.24
N PHE A 636 -25.76 28.85 -22.02
CA PHE A 636 -26.96 28.04 -21.75
C PHE A 636 -28.17 28.96 -21.54
N GLU A 637 -29.27 28.65 -22.20
CA GLU A 637 -30.54 29.38 -22.09
C GLU A 637 -31.56 28.47 -21.40
N ILE A 638 -31.86 28.73 -20.14
CA ILE A 638 -32.76 27.92 -19.31
C ILE A 638 -34.14 28.56 -19.35
N ILE A 639 -35.11 27.81 -19.87
CA ILE A 639 -36.49 28.26 -20.05
C ILE A 639 -37.35 27.62 -18.96
N VAL A 640 -37.92 28.47 -18.09
CA VAL A 640 -38.85 28.08 -17.03
C VAL A 640 -40.25 28.54 -17.42
N VAL A 641 -41.19 27.60 -17.52
CA VAL A 641 -42.59 27.89 -17.79
C VAL A 641 -43.35 27.85 -16.47
N GLN A 642 -43.90 28.98 -16.02
CA GLN A 642 -44.78 28.99 -14.85
C GLN A 642 -46.21 28.66 -15.29
N GLU A 643 -46.77 27.57 -14.78
CA GLU A 643 -48.20 27.31 -14.91
C GLU A 643 -48.95 28.19 -13.91
N SER A 644 -49.65 29.20 -14.41
CA SER A 644 -50.55 30.03 -13.60
C SER A 644 -51.62 29.13 -12.97
N GLY A 645 -51.65 29.09 -11.63
CA GLY A 645 -52.38 28.11 -10.83
C GLY A 645 -53.86 27.92 -11.16
N ASP A 646 -54.37 26.76 -10.75
CA ASP A 646 -55.74 26.29 -10.94
C ASP A 646 -56.78 27.39 -10.73
N VAL A 647 -57.56 27.64 -11.78
CA VAL A 647 -58.78 28.43 -11.69
C VAL A 647 -59.78 27.65 -10.86
N VAL A 648 -59.99 28.06 -9.61
CA VAL A 648 -61.16 27.65 -8.83
C VAL A 648 -62.40 28.20 -9.54
N VAL A 649 -63.08 27.36 -10.31
CA VAL A 649 -64.36 27.69 -10.94
C VAL A 649 -65.44 27.65 -9.85
N ASP A 650 -65.80 28.81 -9.30
CA ASP A 650 -67.01 28.94 -8.50
C ASP A 650 -68.24 28.78 -9.41
N HIS A 651 -69.02 27.72 -9.19
CA HIS A 651 -70.21 27.40 -9.96
C HIS A 651 -71.47 28.18 -9.55
N THR A 652 -71.39 29.23 -8.72
CA THR A 652 -72.62 29.84 -8.18
C THR A 652 -73.29 30.95 -8.98
N HIS A 653 -72.73 31.52 -10.06
CA HIS A 653 -73.49 32.48 -10.88
C HIS A 653 -73.17 32.40 -12.39
N GLY A 654 -74.20 32.15 -13.19
CA GLY A 654 -74.11 32.05 -14.65
C GLY A 654 -74.04 33.42 -15.33
N GLU A 655 -72.90 33.70 -15.97
CA GLU A 655 -72.74 34.58 -17.14
C GLU A 655 -71.52 34.11 -17.97
N PRO A 656 -71.47 34.39 -19.29
CA PRO A 656 -70.46 33.82 -20.17
C PRO A 656 -69.10 34.51 -19.99
N VAL A 657 -68.09 33.75 -19.53
CA VAL A 657 -66.71 34.23 -19.40
C VAL A 657 -66.07 34.32 -20.79
N SER A 658 -65.59 35.53 -21.11
CA SER A 658 -64.77 35.81 -22.28
C SER A 658 -63.46 35.00 -22.20
N ARG A 659 -63.06 34.34 -23.29
CA ARG A 659 -61.75 33.69 -23.44
C ARG A 659 -60.66 34.74 -23.24
N THR A 660 -60.10 34.83 -22.05
CA THR A 660 -58.80 35.49 -21.83
C THR A 660 -57.72 34.52 -22.28
N ASP A 661 -56.92 34.96 -23.24
CA ASP A 661 -55.72 34.27 -23.70
C ASP A 661 -54.77 34.16 -22.51
N HIS A 662 -54.53 32.94 -22.00
CA HIS A 662 -53.60 32.70 -20.90
C HIS A 662 -52.19 32.73 -21.49
N SER A 663 -51.58 33.92 -21.57
CA SER A 663 -50.17 34.04 -21.93
C SER A 663 -49.34 33.39 -20.82
N LYS A 664 -48.80 32.19 -21.07
CA LYS A 664 -47.80 31.55 -20.20
C LYS A 664 -46.65 32.54 -19.98
N GLU A 665 -46.38 32.93 -18.75
CA GLU A 665 -45.18 33.72 -18.42
C GLU A 665 -43.96 32.80 -18.54
N VAL A 666 -43.11 33.10 -19.52
CA VAL A 666 -41.88 32.35 -19.79
C VAL A 666 -40.71 33.14 -19.23
N ASP A 667 -40.01 32.57 -18.27
CA ASP A 667 -38.80 33.16 -17.68
C ASP A 667 -37.55 32.52 -18.31
N ILE A 668 -36.59 33.35 -18.73
CA ILE A 668 -35.38 32.94 -19.46
C ILE A 668 -34.15 33.33 -18.65
N HIS A 669 -33.36 32.33 -18.26
CA HIS A 669 -32.12 32.53 -17.53
C HIS A 669 -30.91 32.14 -18.39
N GLU A 670 -29.95 33.04 -18.51
CA GLU A 670 -28.71 32.77 -19.26
C GLU A 670 -27.54 32.44 -18.33
N ILE A 671 -26.81 31.37 -18.63
CA ILE A 671 -25.57 31.01 -17.93
C ILE A 671 -24.44 30.89 -18.94
N GLN A 672 -23.40 31.71 -18.79
CA GLN A 672 -22.21 31.65 -19.63
C GLN A 672 -21.27 30.51 -19.21
N ALA A 673 -20.65 29.85 -20.18
CA ALA A 673 -19.76 28.71 -19.96
C ALA A 673 -18.64 28.62 -21.02
N HIS A 674 -17.81 27.58 -20.91
CA HIS A 674 -16.66 27.32 -21.76
C HIS A 674 -16.84 26.00 -22.52
N CYS A 675 -16.88 26.05 -23.86
CA CYS A 675 -17.09 24.92 -24.75
C CYS A 675 -16.14 23.78 -24.44
N VAL A 676 -14.85 24.08 -24.26
CA VAL A 676 -13.82 23.07 -24.02
C VAL A 676 -14.06 22.30 -22.72
N ILE A 677 -14.42 22.98 -21.62
CA ILE A 677 -14.63 22.32 -20.32
C ILE A 677 -15.89 21.47 -20.38
N ILE A 678 -16.98 22.02 -20.93
CA ILE A 678 -18.25 21.31 -21.06
C ILE A 678 -18.10 20.06 -21.94
N ALA A 679 -17.47 20.18 -23.10
CA ALA A 679 -17.23 19.05 -24.01
C ALA A 679 -16.23 18.01 -23.44
N ALA A 680 -15.29 18.44 -22.59
CA ALA A 680 -14.37 17.52 -21.93
C ALA A 680 -15.02 16.69 -20.83
N ARG A 681 -16.13 17.16 -20.26
CA ARG A 681 -16.72 16.61 -19.04
C ARG A 681 -18.11 16.00 -19.26
N CYS A 682 -18.71 16.22 -20.43
CA CYS A 682 -20.00 15.65 -20.82
C CYS A 682 -20.01 15.28 -22.31
N ASP A 683 -20.17 13.99 -22.57
CA ASP A 683 -20.15 13.41 -23.92
C ASP A 683 -21.35 13.85 -24.76
N TRP A 684 -22.52 14.01 -24.13
CA TRP A 684 -23.71 14.55 -24.77
C TRP A 684 -23.46 15.98 -25.28
N PHE A 685 -22.95 16.87 -24.42
CA PHE A 685 -22.65 18.24 -24.83
C PHE A 685 -21.51 18.30 -25.85
N ARG A 686 -20.51 17.41 -25.75
CA ARG A 686 -19.45 17.30 -26.77
C ARG A 686 -20.04 17.02 -28.15
N ARG A 687 -20.93 16.04 -28.24
CA ARG A 687 -21.62 15.71 -29.51
C ARG A 687 -22.44 16.90 -30.01
N ALA A 688 -23.21 17.55 -29.14
CA ALA A 688 -24.00 18.73 -29.51
C ALA A 688 -23.14 19.88 -30.06
N LEU A 689 -22.05 20.22 -29.37
CA LEU A 689 -21.16 21.33 -29.72
C LEU A 689 -20.24 21.06 -30.93
N LEU A 690 -20.10 19.80 -31.34
CA LEU A 690 -19.33 19.36 -32.51
C LEU A 690 -20.19 18.85 -33.68
N SER A 691 -21.50 18.83 -33.53
CA SER A 691 -22.45 18.23 -34.50
C SER A 691 -22.57 18.95 -35.84
N GLY A 692 -22.18 20.23 -35.91
CA GLY A 692 -22.50 21.10 -37.05
C GLY A 692 -23.94 21.63 -37.05
N MET A 693 -24.74 21.31 -36.02
CA MET A 693 -26.11 21.81 -35.84
C MET A 693 -26.12 23.20 -35.19
N ARG A 694 -27.32 23.77 -34.98
CA ARG A 694 -27.50 25.14 -34.48
C ARG A 694 -26.74 25.39 -33.17
N GLU A 695 -26.74 24.43 -32.26
CA GLU A 695 -26.03 24.47 -30.97
C GLU A 695 -24.52 24.65 -31.17
N SER A 696 -23.95 24.03 -32.21
CA SER A 696 -22.53 24.13 -32.53
C SER A 696 -22.15 25.44 -33.22
N ILE A 697 -23.08 26.07 -33.95
CA ILE A 697 -22.88 27.32 -34.70
C ILE A 697 -23.09 28.52 -33.78
N ASP A 698 -24.23 28.55 -33.09
CA ASP A 698 -24.64 29.64 -32.20
C ASP A 698 -23.87 29.59 -30.87
N LYS A 699 -23.19 28.46 -30.57
CA LYS A 699 -22.60 28.16 -29.26
C LYS A 699 -23.59 28.40 -28.12
N LYS A 700 -24.84 28.03 -28.38
CA LYS A 700 -25.96 28.21 -27.45
C LYS A 700 -26.75 26.92 -27.31
N ILE A 701 -27.01 26.49 -26.08
CA ILE A 701 -27.82 25.31 -25.78
C ILE A 701 -29.03 25.75 -24.96
N THR A 702 -30.23 25.46 -25.47
CA THR A 702 -31.48 25.75 -24.77
C THR A 702 -31.89 24.56 -23.91
N VAL A 703 -32.18 24.81 -22.63
CA VAL A 703 -32.56 23.83 -21.62
C VAL A 703 -33.98 24.12 -21.18
N HIS A 704 -34.85 23.12 -21.27
CA HIS A 704 -36.25 23.20 -20.87
C HIS A 704 -36.50 22.43 -19.58
N ASP A 705 -37.47 22.91 -18.80
CA ASP A 705 -38.04 22.21 -17.64
C ASP A 705 -36.98 21.85 -16.59
N THR A 706 -36.13 22.82 -16.24
CA THR A 706 -35.09 22.64 -15.22
C THR A 706 -34.94 23.90 -14.40
N ASN A 707 -34.85 23.73 -13.07
CA ASN A 707 -34.59 24.85 -12.17
C ASN A 707 -33.21 25.49 -12.47
N PRO A 708 -33.13 26.80 -12.73
CA PRO A 708 -31.87 27.46 -13.06
C PRO A 708 -30.76 27.30 -12.01
N SER A 709 -31.15 27.27 -10.73
CA SER A 709 -30.21 27.09 -9.61
C SER A 709 -29.64 25.67 -9.59
N LEU A 710 -30.49 24.67 -9.86
CA LEU A 710 -30.06 23.27 -9.92
C LEU A 710 -29.19 23.01 -11.14
N PHE A 711 -29.54 23.58 -12.30
CA PHE A 711 -28.70 23.48 -13.49
C PHE A 711 -27.33 24.13 -13.29
N ARG A 712 -27.26 25.21 -12.50
CA ARG A 712 -25.98 25.82 -12.13
C ARG A 712 -25.12 24.88 -11.29
N LEU A 713 -25.71 24.16 -10.33
CA LEU A 713 -25.00 23.12 -9.56
C LEU A 713 -24.49 21.99 -10.45
N PHE A 714 -25.29 21.57 -11.44
CA PHE A 714 -24.85 20.60 -12.45
C PHE A 714 -23.64 21.10 -13.25
N LEU A 715 -23.65 22.36 -13.68
CA LEU A 715 -22.49 22.95 -14.34
C LEU A 715 -21.28 23.03 -13.40
N GLU A 716 -21.47 23.41 -12.13
CA GLU A 716 -20.38 23.38 -11.15
C GLU A 716 -19.79 21.97 -11.00
N TYR A 717 -20.63 20.93 -10.98
CA TYR A 717 -20.18 19.54 -10.98
C TYR A 717 -19.36 19.19 -12.23
N LEU A 718 -19.74 19.64 -13.43
CA LEU A 718 -18.92 19.39 -14.62
C LEU A 718 -17.53 20.04 -14.50
N TYR A 719 -17.45 21.22 -13.88
CA TYR A 719 -16.19 21.97 -13.74
C TYR A 719 -15.30 21.46 -12.61
N SER A 720 -15.82 20.95 -11.50
CA SER A 720 -15.00 20.43 -10.38
C SER A 720 -14.97 18.92 -10.27
N GLY A 721 -15.97 18.21 -10.79
CA GLY A 721 -16.26 16.82 -10.42
C GLY A 721 -16.81 16.66 -9.00
N GLN A 722 -17.26 17.75 -8.36
CA GLN A 722 -17.76 17.74 -6.98
C GLN A 722 -19.19 18.25 -6.90
N LEU A 723 -19.99 17.62 -6.05
CA LEU A 723 -21.33 18.06 -5.68
C LEU A 723 -21.46 17.97 -4.16
N GLU A 724 -21.87 19.07 -3.51
CA GLU A 724 -22.18 19.08 -2.08
C GLU A 724 -23.59 18.55 -1.86
N THR A 725 -23.72 17.26 -1.59
CA THR A 725 -25.01 16.58 -1.46
C THR A 725 -25.67 16.74 -0.09
N ASN A 726 -24.88 17.04 0.96
CA ASN A 726 -25.36 17.10 2.35
C ASN A 726 -26.44 18.16 2.62
N GLU A 727 -26.48 19.23 1.83
CA GLU A 727 -27.45 20.33 1.98
C GLU A 727 -28.64 20.21 1.03
N MET A 728 -28.64 19.19 0.15
CA MET A 728 -29.68 19.01 -0.85
C MET A 728 -30.88 18.26 -0.27
N SER A 729 -32.09 18.69 -0.65
CA SER A 729 -33.31 17.92 -0.34
C SER A 729 -33.39 16.65 -1.18
N THR A 730 -34.21 15.69 -0.75
CA THR A 730 -34.51 14.47 -1.51
C THR A 730 -35.00 14.78 -2.93
N GLU A 731 -35.86 15.80 -3.08
CA GLU A 731 -36.36 16.28 -4.38
C GLU A 731 -35.23 16.84 -5.25
N GLN A 732 -34.34 17.67 -4.69
CA GLN A 732 -33.21 18.23 -5.44
C GLN A 732 -32.22 17.15 -5.89
N LEU A 733 -32.00 16.12 -5.07
CA LEU A 733 -31.16 14.97 -5.43
C LEU A 733 -31.80 14.13 -6.53
N ALA A 734 -33.13 13.93 -6.49
CA ALA A 734 -33.89 13.25 -7.53
C ALA A 734 -33.81 14.01 -8.87
N ASP A 735 -34.03 15.32 -8.85
CA ASP A 735 -33.91 16.17 -10.04
C ASP A 735 -32.46 16.19 -10.58
N MET A 736 -31.46 16.21 -9.69
CA MET A 736 -30.04 16.14 -10.10
C MET A 736 -29.70 14.79 -10.74
N MET A 737 -30.24 13.69 -10.22
CA MET A 737 -30.10 12.36 -10.81
C MET A 737 -30.73 12.32 -12.21
N ALA A 738 -31.91 12.93 -12.38
CA ALA A 738 -32.59 13.07 -13.67
C ALA A 738 -31.78 13.88 -14.69
N ILE A 739 -31.16 14.98 -14.25
CA ILE A 739 -30.24 15.77 -15.09
C ILE A 739 -29.02 14.93 -15.49
N GLY A 740 -28.45 14.18 -14.54
CA GLY A 740 -27.33 13.27 -14.78
C GLY A 740 -27.65 12.24 -15.85
N ASP A 741 -28.83 11.61 -15.79
CA ASP A 741 -29.30 10.66 -16.80
C ASP A 741 -29.54 11.34 -18.16
N ARG A 742 -30.26 12.47 -18.18
CA ARG A 742 -30.60 13.23 -19.41
C ARG A 742 -29.37 13.64 -20.23
N TYR A 743 -28.27 13.99 -19.56
CA TYR A 743 -27.03 14.43 -20.20
C TYR A 743 -25.92 13.37 -20.20
N GLU A 744 -26.26 12.11 -19.89
CA GLU A 744 -25.34 10.96 -19.91
C GLU A 744 -24.09 11.16 -19.03
N VAL A 745 -24.31 11.66 -17.80
CA VAL A 745 -23.27 11.84 -16.78
C VAL A 745 -23.48 10.79 -15.69
N ASP A 746 -23.12 9.53 -16.01
CA ASP A 746 -23.34 8.38 -15.14
C ASP A 746 -22.71 8.54 -13.75
N SER A 747 -21.54 9.16 -13.67
CA SER A 747 -20.86 9.41 -12.39
C SER A 747 -21.66 10.31 -11.45
N LEU A 748 -22.43 11.26 -11.99
CA LEU A 748 -23.32 12.12 -11.21
C LEU A 748 -24.57 11.35 -10.78
N LYS A 749 -25.14 10.58 -11.72
CA LYS A 749 -26.30 9.72 -11.46
C LYS A 749 -26.02 8.75 -10.32
N SER A 750 -24.89 8.03 -10.37
CA SER A 750 -24.49 7.10 -9.30
C SER A 750 -24.22 7.80 -7.97
N LEU A 751 -23.65 9.01 -7.97
CA LEU A 751 -23.45 9.80 -6.75
C LEU A 751 -24.79 10.18 -6.09
N CYS A 752 -25.76 10.64 -6.88
CA CYS A 752 -27.10 10.94 -6.39
C CYS A 752 -27.81 9.67 -5.90
N GLU A 753 -27.72 8.58 -6.64
CA GLU A 753 -28.25 7.26 -6.28
C GLU A 753 -27.73 6.80 -4.91
N ASN A 754 -26.42 6.87 -4.69
CA ASN A 754 -25.80 6.47 -3.43
C ASN A 754 -26.21 7.37 -2.26
N THR A 755 -26.39 8.68 -2.51
CA THR A 755 -26.86 9.61 -1.48
C THR A 755 -28.32 9.34 -1.11
N LEU A 756 -29.19 9.15 -2.11
CA LEU A 756 -30.63 8.95 -1.91
C LEU A 756 -30.97 7.73 -1.05
N LYS A 757 -30.11 6.69 -1.04
CA LYS A 757 -30.26 5.54 -0.14
C LYS A 757 -30.27 5.91 1.34
N HIS A 758 -29.53 6.96 1.71
CA HIS A 758 -29.46 7.44 3.09
C HIS A 758 -30.64 8.34 3.47
N HIS A 759 -31.46 8.74 2.48
CA HIS A 759 -32.67 9.55 2.66
C HIS A 759 -33.94 8.70 2.65
N LEU A 760 -33.84 7.36 2.64
CA LEU A 760 -34.99 6.46 2.72
C LEU A 760 -35.67 6.57 4.09
N ASP A 761 -36.94 6.96 4.07
CA ASP A 761 -37.85 6.95 5.21
C ASP A 761 -39.24 6.41 4.80
N GLU A 762 -40.18 6.36 5.75
CA GLU A 762 -41.53 5.82 5.51
C GLU A 762 -42.28 6.63 4.43
N ASP A 763 -42.03 7.93 4.31
CA ASP A 763 -42.73 8.82 3.38
C ASP A 763 -42.08 8.85 1.98
N SER A 764 -40.76 8.67 1.90
CA SER A 764 -39.97 8.79 0.67
C SER A 764 -39.68 7.46 -0.03
N SER A 765 -39.76 6.33 0.68
CA SER A 765 -39.33 5.02 0.15
C SER A 765 -40.05 4.57 -1.11
N LEU A 766 -41.37 4.77 -1.22
CA LEU A 766 -42.15 4.44 -2.41
C LEU A 766 -41.84 5.36 -3.59
N PHE A 767 -41.74 6.67 -3.33
CA PHE A 767 -41.35 7.64 -4.34
C PHE A 767 -39.95 7.33 -4.90
N LEU A 768 -38.98 7.05 -4.03
CA LEU A 768 -37.61 6.71 -4.40
C LEU A 768 -37.52 5.36 -5.13
N LEU A 769 -38.39 4.40 -4.81
CA LEU A 769 -38.50 3.15 -5.58
C LEU A 769 -38.97 3.41 -7.02
N SER A 770 -40.01 4.21 -7.19
CA SER A 770 -40.53 4.60 -8.52
C SER A 770 -39.47 5.35 -9.33
N LEU A 771 -38.79 6.30 -8.69
CA LEU A 771 -37.70 7.07 -9.27
C LEU A 771 -36.53 6.17 -9.69
N ALA A 772 -36.16 5.21 -8.84
CA ALA A 772 -35.08 4.28 -9.12
C ALA A 772 -35.40 3.38 -10.32
N GLU A 773 -36.67 2.98 -10.50
CA GLU A 773 -37.10 2.25 -11.69
C GLU A 773 -37.05 3.11 -12.94
N GLN A 774 -37.60 4.33 -12.87
CA GLN A 774 -37.64 5.26 -14.00
C GLN A 774 -36.25 5.53 -14.59
N TYR A 775 -35.23 5.68 -13.73
CA TYR A 775 -33.86 5.96 -14.14
C TYR A 775 -32.96 4.72 -14.12
N ASN A 776 -33.49 3.50 -13.93
CA ASN A 776 -32.70 2.27 -13.85
C ASN A 776 -31.54 2.34 -12.82
N ALA A 777 -31.80 2.92 -11.65
CA ALA A 777 -30.88 3.10 -10.53
C ALA A 777 -30.92 1.87 -9.60
N THR A 778 -30.26 0.79 -10.05
CA THR A 778 -30.40 -0.56 -9.47
C THR A 778 -30.09 -0.65 -7.97
N ALA A 779 -29.08 0.07 -7.48
CA ALA A 779 -28.67 -0.01 -6.10
C ALA A 779 -29.61 0.78 -5.18
N LEU A 780 -30.13 1.94 -5.61
CA LEU A 780 -31.20 2.64 -4.88
C LEU A 780 -32.48 1.79 -4.85
N ARG A 781 -32.83 1.16 -5.98
CA ARG A 781 -33.98 0.25 -6.08
C ARG A 781 -33.88 -0.89 -5.06
N SER A 782 -32.75 -1.59 -4.99
CA SER A 782 -32.55 -2.67 -4.02
C SER A 782 -32.64 -2.17 -2.57
N SER A 783 -32.04 -1.02 -2.25
CA SER A 783 -32.13 -0.43 -0.91
C SER A 783 -33.55 -0.02 -0.55
N ALA A 784 -34.31 0.58 -1.47
CA ALA A 784 -35.69 0.97 -1.26
C ALA A 784 -36.60 -0.25 -1.02
N LEU A 785 -36.47 -1.30 -1.83
CA LEU A 785 -37.21 -2.55 -1.63
C LEU A 785 -36.91 -3.17 -0.27
N ASN A 786 -35.64 -3.28 0.11
CA ASN A 786 -35.26 -3.81 1.42
C ASN A 786 -35.90 -2.99 2.55
N PHE A 787 -35.83 -1.66 2.49
CA PHE A 787 -36.43 -0.78 3.49
C PHE A 787 -37.95 -1.00 3.61
N ILE A 788 -38.66 -1.12 2.49
CA ILE A 788 -40.10 -1.37 2.46
C ILE A 788 -40.43 -2.75 3.07
N THR A 789 -39.62 -3.79 2.82
CA THR A 789 -39.83 -5.11 3.43
C THR A 789 -39.66 -5.13 4.94
N GLU A 790 -38.86 -4.22 5.49
CA GLU A 790 -38.70 -4.02 6.94
C GLU A 790 -39.83 -3.17 7.53
N HIS A 791 -40.45 -2.29 6.73
CA HIS A 791 -41.50 -1.35 7.13
C HIS A 791 -42.79 -1.54 6.32
N PRO A 792 -43.50 -2.67 6.45
CA PRO A 792 -44.64 -3.02 5.59
C PRO A 792 -45.85 -2.07 5.71
N LYS A 793 -45.91 -1.23 6.76
CA LYS A 793 -46.96 -0.22 6.96
C LYS A 793 -46.97 0.84 5.86
N VAL A 794 -45.85 1.03 5.16
CA VAL A 794 -45.72 1.96 4.04
C VAL A 794 -46.69 1.62 2.90
N MET A 795 -47.10 0.34 2.76
CA MET A 795 -48.11 -0.11 1.80
C MET A 795 -49.53 0.42 2.08
N GLU A 796 -49.79 0.94 3.28
CA GLU A 796 -51.09 1.53 3.63
C GLU A 796 -51.19 3.02 3.21
N SER A 797 -50.13 3.59 2.63
CA SER A 797 -50.08 4.99 2.19
C SER A 797 -50.76 5.21 0.84
N GLU A 798 -51.31 6.40 0.62
CA GLU A 798 -51.91 6.81 -0.66
C GLU A 798 -50.89 6.76 -1.82
N VAL A 799 -49.61 7.00 -1.52
CA VAL A 799 -48.49 6.95 -2.49
C VAL A 799 -48.29 5.54 -3.07
N PHE A 800 -48.68 4.49 -2.34
CA PHE A 800 -48.61 3.11 -2.85
C PHE A 800 -49.58 2.88 -4.01
N GLU A 801 -50.77 3.51 -3.97
CA GLU A 801 -51.77 3.40 -5.04
C GLU A 801 -51.32 4.12 -6.32
N GLU A 802 -50.42 5.10 -6.20
CA GLU A 802 -49.84 5.86 -7.31
C GLU A 802 -48.69 5.12 -8.03
N LEU A 803 -48.17 4.03 -7.45
CA LEU A 803 -47.11 3.24 -8.08
C LEU A 803 -47.60 2.46 -9.31
N PRO A 804 -46.74 2.21 -10.31
CA PRO A 804 -47.05 1.27 -11.39
C PRO A 804 -47.47 -0.12 -10.89
N GLU A 805 -48.47 -0.74 -11.55
CA GLU A 805 -49.04 -2.04 -11.13
C GLU A 805 -47.98 -3.15 -10.93
N HIS A 806 -46.94 -3.16 -11.75
CA HIS A 806 -45.85 -4.14 -11.64
C HIS A 806 -45.01 -3.94 -10.36
N LEU A 807 -44.75 -2.69 -9.96
CA LEU A 807 -44.04 -2.39 -8.71
C LEU A 807 -44.92 -2.67 -7.49
N GLN A 808 -46.22 -2.41 -7.57
CA GLN A 808 -47.16 -2.77 -6.49
C GLN A 808 -47.16 -4.28 -6.23
N SER A 809 -47.23 -5.10 -7.29
CA SER A 809 -47.18 -6.56 -7.19
C SER A 809 -45.86 -7.04 -6.59
N GLU A 810 -44.73 -6.49 -7.06
CA GLU A 810 -43.40 -6.87 -6.60
C GLU A 810 -43.17 -6.50 -5.12
N VAL A 811 -43.59 -5.31 -4.69
CA VAL A 811 -43.51 -4.88 -3.29
C VAL A 811 -44.37 -5.80 -2.41
N ALA A 812 -45.59 -6.11 -2.85
CA ALA A 812 -46.49 -7.01 -2.11
C ALA A 812 -45.90 -8.43 -1.96
N ASP A 813 -45.31 -8.96 -3.02
CA ASP A 813 -44.64 -10.26 -3.00
C ASP A 813 -43.41 -10.23 -2.09
N ALA A 814 -42.56 -9.21 -2.19
CA ALA A 814 -41.35 -9.07 -1.38
C ALA A 814 -41.66 -9.02 0.13
N VAL A 815 -42.69 -8.27 0.53
CA VAL A 815 -43.16 -8.19 1.93
C VAL A 815 -43.71 -9.54 2.39
N LEU A 816 -44.46 -10.24 1.54
CA LEU A 816 -45.03 -11.56 1.86
C LEU A 816 -43.94 -12.61 2.12
N TRP A 817 -42.92 -12.68 1.26
CA TRP A 817 -41.80 -13.63 1.41
C TRP A 817 -40.94 -13.31 2.64
N HIS A 818 -40.65 -12.03 2.91
CA HIS A 818 -39.89 -11.62 4.10
C HIS A 818 -40.62 -11.97 5.41
N GLY A 819 -41.96 -11.88 5.43
CA GLY A 819 -42.79 -12.28 6.57
C GLY A 819 -42.81 -13.79 6.86
N LEU A 820 -42.53 -14.64 5.86
CA LEU A 820 -42.45 -16.10 6.01
C LEU A 820 -41.09 -16.54 6.57
N ASP A 821 -40.01 -15.92 6.13
CA ASP A 821 -38.64 -16.20 6.61
C ASP A 821 -38.41 -15.80 8.08
N SER A 822 -38.99 -14.68 8.51
CA SER A 822 -38.92 -14.21 9.90
C SER A 822 -39.71 -15.11 10.87
N ARG A 823 -40.82 -15.73 10.42
CA ARG A 823 -41.55 -16.76 11.19
C ARG A 823 -40.77 -18.07 11.33
N SER A 824 -39.97 -18.44 10.33
CA SER A 824 -39.10 -19.62 10.37
C SER A 824 -37.98 -19.47 11.43
N ARG A 825 -37.34 -18.29 11.53
CA ARG A 825 -36.28 -18.00 12.53
C ARG A 825 -36.80 -17.84 13.96
N SER A 826 -38.05 -17.41 14.16
CA SER A 826 -38.68 -17.30 15.49
C SER A 826 -38.96 -18.64 16.17
N LEU A 827 -39.10 -19.73 15.40
CA LEU A 827 -39.43 -21.07 15.92
C LEU A 827 -38.20 -21.88 16.37
N SER A 828 -36.98 -21.46 16.01
CA SER A 828 -35.72 -22.15 16.35
C SER A 828 -35.00 -21.60 17.60
N GLY A 829 -35.54 -20.57 18.26
CA GLY A 829 -34.82 -19.79 19.28
C GLY A 829 -35.50 -19.70 20.65
N HIS A 830 -35.99 -20.80 21.24
CA HIS A 830 -36.43 -20.79 22.65
C HIS A 830 -36.22 -22.16 23.35
N SER A 831 -35.07 -22.36 23.99
CA SER A 831 -35.00 -22.92 25.37
C SER A 831 -33.57 -22.88 25.93
N HIS A 832 -33.35 -22.19 27.04
CA HIS A 832 -32.81 -22.75 28.29
C HIS A 832 -32.52 -21.66 29.33
N THR A 833 -33.20 -21.77 30.48
CA THR A 833 -32.76 -21.71 31.90
C THR A 833 -34.06 -21.53 32.69
N GLU A 834 -34.50 -22.40 33.60
CA GLU A 834 -33.81 -22.81 34.82
C GLU A 834 -34.24 -24.21 35.32
N THR A 835 -33.43 -24.70 36.25
CA THR A 835 -33.21 -26.03 36.84
C THR A 835 -34.27 -26.56 37.86
N PRO A 836 -34.18 -27.86 38.26
CA PRO A 836 -35.26 -28.70 38.80
C PRO A 836 -35.19 -28.88 40.34
N PRO A 837 -36.04 -29.72 41.00
CA PRO A 837 -35.81 -31.18 41.17
C PRO A 837 -37.14 -31.98 41.30
N SER A 838 -37.29 -33.31 41.36
CA SER A 838 -36.43 -34.48 41.54
C SER A 838 -37.27 -35.75 41.28
N SER A 839 -36.61 -36.79 40.73
CA SER A 839 -36.71 -38.22 41.07
C SER A 839 -38.02 -39.01 40.79
N VAL A 840 -37.92 -40.12 40.04
CA VAL A 840 -37.77 -41.53 40.53
C VAL A 840 -38.08 -42.51 39.36
N SER A 841 -37.14 -43.45 39.11
CA SER A 841 -37.24 -44.78 38.46
C SER A 841 -38.09 -44.95 37.18
N GLY A 842 -37.60 -45.52 36.09
CA GLY A 842 -36.78 -46.74 36.02
C GLY A 842 -37.60 -47.88 35.42
N LEU A 843 -37.39 -48.11 34.12
CA LEU A 843 -37.26 -49.42 33.43
C LEU A 843 -38.21 -50.54 33.91
N SER A 844 -38.96 -51.17 33.03
CA SER A 844 -38.34 -52.15 32.13
C SER A 844 -39.39 -52.86 31.28
N HIS A 845 -38.85 -53.46 30.21
CA HIS A 845 -39.26 -54.72 29.61
C HIS A 845 -40.58 -54.70 28.84
N THR A 846 -40.49 -54.59 27.51
CA THR A 846 -40.28 -55.77 26.64
C THR A 846 -41.20 -56.90 27.03
N GLU A 847 -42.34 -56.97 26.35
CA GLU A 847 -42.93 -58.23 25.93
C GLU A 847 -44.08 -57.91 24.98
N ARG A 848 -43.72 -57.74 23.71
CA ARG A 848 -44.36 -58.45 22.60
C ARG A 848 -43.54 -58.29 21.32
N LEU A 849 -42.38 -58.93 21.39
CA LEU A 849 -41.91 -59.85 20.38
C LEU A 849 -43.07 -60.54 19.63
N MET A 850 -42.86 -60.67 18.32
CA MET A 850 -43.41 -61.68 17.41
C MET A 850 -44.82 -61.44 16.86
N ALA A 851 -44.86 -60.79 15.70
CA ALA A 851 -44.87 -61.51 14.43
C ALA A 851 -44.42 -60.56 13.31
N GLN A 852 -43.51 -60.87 12.39
CA GLN A 852 -42.81 -62.10 12.03
C GLN A 852 -41.75 -61.72 10.96
N LEU A 853 -40.54 -62.27 11.10
CA LEU A 853 -39.61 -62.71 10.05
C LEU A 853 -38.84 -61.66 9.21
N ASP A 854 -37.61 -61.30 9.64
CA ASP A 854 -36.32 -61.88 9.16
C ASP A 854 -36.31 -62.40 7.69
N ILE A 855 -35.45 -61.97 6.76
CA ILE A 855 -33.99 -62.26 6.67
C ILE A 855 -33.33 -61.59 5.43
N ASP A 856 -32.08 -61.14 5.61
CA ASP A 856 -30.90 -60.95 4.70
C ASP A 856 -30.89 -59.89 3.56
N SER A 857 -29.79 -59.18 3.25
CA SER A 857 -28.40 -59.10 3.78
C SER A 857 -27.59 -57.98 3.09
N GLU A 858 -26.75 -57.27 3.87
CA GLU A 858 -25.43 -56.61 3.60
C GLU A 858 -25.33 -55.49 2.51
N ASP A 859 -24.59 -54.38 2.65
CA ASP A 859 -23.62 -53.93 3.66
C ASP A 859 -23.40 -52.39 3.63
N ASP A 860 -22.74 -51.92 4.68
CA ASP A 860 -22.52 -50.59 5.28
C ASP A 860 -21.78 -49.46 4.48
N LYS A 861 -22.27 -48.19 4.55
CA LYS A 861 -21.56 -46.97 5.09
C LYS A 861 -22.09 -45.60 4.61
N THR A 862 -22.44 -44.78 5.61
CA THR A 862 -22.31 -43.30 5.74
C THR A 862 -22.87 -42.37 4.65
N ASN A 863 -23.99 -41.73 4.96
CA ASN A 863 -24.48 -40.51 4.29
C ASN A 863 -24.75 -39.41 5.33
N SER A 864 -24.12 -38.25 5.15
CA SER A 864 -24.54 -36.97 5.72
C SER A 864 -24.05 -35.87 4.78
N SER A 865 -25.02 -35.30 4.08
CA SER A 865 -24.92 -34.54 2.83
C SER A 865 -24.43 -33.10 3.03
N SER A 866 -23.42 -32.76 2.23
CA SER A 866 -23.00 -31.42 1.83
C SER A 866 -24.06 -30.79 0.92
N SER A 867 -24.28 -29.47 1.02
CA SER A 867 -25.22 -28.70 0.20
C SER A 867 -24.54 -27.73 -0.77
N GLU A 868 -23.31 -28.03 -1.21
CA GLU A 868 -22.56 -27.18 -2.16
C GLU A 868 -22.28 -27.84 -3.53
N GLU A 869 -22.71 -29.08 -3.78
CA GLU A 869 -22.48 -29.76 -5.06
C GLU A 869 -23.63 -29.63 -6.09
N MET A 870 -24.73 -28.94 -5.75
CA MET A 870 -25.91 -28.86 -6.64
C MET A 870 -25.92 -27.69 -7.64
N ASN A 871 -24.93 -26.80 -7.64
CA ASN A 871 -24.86 -25.66 -8.57
C ASN A 871 -24.01 -25.91 -9.83
N TYR A 872 -23.16 -26.94 -9.87
CA TYR A 872 -22.35 -27.24 -11.07
C TYR A 872 -23.08 -28.14 -12.10
N VAL A 873 -24.11 -28.88 -11.67
CA VAL A 873 -24.85 -29.80 -12.54
C VAL A 873 -25.99 -29.08 -13.28
N GLU A 874 -26.62 -28.06 -12.68
CA GLU A 874 -27.67 -27.27 -13.34
C GLU A 874 -27.13 -26.36 -14.46
N ASP A 875 -25.94 -25.78 -14.30
CA ASP A 875 -25.31 -24.93 -15.32
C ASP A 875 -24.87 -25.73 -16.55
N SER A 876 -24.46 -26.99 -16.39
CA SER A 876 -24.12 -27.86 -17.55
C SER A 876 -25.35 -28.20 -18.39
N GLY A 877 -26.51 -28.43 -17.75
CA GLY A 877 -27.76 -28.73 -18.46
C GLY A 877 -28.33 -27.54 -19.22
N ARG A 878 -28.23 -26.32 -18.65
CA ARG A 878 -28.65 -25.08 -19.32
C ARG A 878 -27.72 -24.72 -20.47
N LEU A 879 -26.42 -24.95 -20.31
CA LEU A 879 -25.45 -24.77 -21.38
C LEU A 879 -25.73 -25.72 -22.54
N ASP A 880 -25.91 -27.02 -22.29
CA ASP A 880 -26.15 -27.97 -23.38
C ASP A 880 -27.48 -27.71 -24.11
N ALA A 881 -28.55 -27.30 -23.41
CA ALA A 881 -29.82 -26.90 -24.03
C ALA A 881 -29.69 -25.62 -24.88
N CYS A 882 -28.90 -24.65 -24.43
CA CYS A 882 -28.61 -23.42 -25.18
C CYS A 882 -27.77 -23.74 -26.44
N LEU A 883 -26.80 -24.64 -26.33
CA LEU A 883 -25.94 -25.06 -27.44
C LEU A 883 -26.70 -25.84 -28.51
N GLU A 884 -27.63 -26.72 -28.13
CA GLU A 884 -28.52 -27.40 -29.09
C GLU A 884 -29.38 -26.38 -29.84
N SER A 885 -29.99 -25.44 -29.11
CA SER A 885 -30.82 -24.38 -29.71
C SER A 885 -30.03 -23.47 -30.66
N LEU A 886 -28.77 -23.13 -30.32
CA LEU A 886 -27.89 -22.36 -31.19
C LEU A 886 -27.43 -23.16 -32.42
N ARG A 887 -27.20 -24.47 -32.27
CA ARG A 887 -26.85 -25.35 -33.40
C ARG A 887 -27.98 -25.50 -34.41
N ASP A 888 -29.22 -25.58 -33.96
CA ASP A 888 -30.39 -25.65 -34.83
C ASP A 888 -30.57 -24.40 -35.68
N ILE A 889 -30.10 -23.24 -35.20
CA ILE A 889 -30.26 -21.94 -35.86
C ILE A 889 -29.04 -21.59 -36.74
N VAL A 890 -27.83 -21.78 -36.22
CA VAL A 890 -26.57 -21.38 -36.89
C VAL A 890 -26.00 -22.51 -37.77
N GLY A 891 -26.42 -23.76 -37.53
CA GLY A 891 -26.03 -24.95 -38.30
C GLY A 891 -24.79 -25.66 -37.76
N ASP A 892 -24.64 -26.95 -38.12
CA ASP A 892 -23.59 -27.84 -37.60
C ASP A 892 -22.15 -27.49 -38.03
N GLY A 893 -21.97 -26.47 -38.87
CA GLY A 893 -20.65 -26.04 -39.36
C GLY A 893 -19.83 -25.24 -38.35
N VAL A 894 -20.43 -24.77 -37.24
CA VAL A 894 -19.75 -23.92 -36.25
C VAL A 894 -19.11 -24.76 -35.13
N PRO A 895 -17.84 -24.50 -34.76
CA PRO A 895 -17.18 -25.23 -33.68
C PRO A 895 -17.89 -25.05 -32.33
N ARG A 896 -18.06 -26.15 -31.58
CA ARG A 896 -18.75 -26.13 -30.27
C ARG A 896 -18.11 -25.15 -29.29
N GLU A 897 -16.80 -24.98 -29.34
CA GLU A 897 -16.04 -24.05 -28.49
C GLU A 897 -16.45 -22.58 -28.69
N GLU A 898 -16.83 -22.22 -29.92
CA GLU A 898 -17.28 -20.88 -30.27
C GLU A 898 -18.71 -20.63 -29.80
N LEU A 899 -19.59 -21.62 -29.97
CA LEU A 899 -20.95 -21.58 -29.43
C LEU A 899 -20.96 -21.54 -27.89
N VAL A 900 -20.07 -22.29 -27.22
CA VAL A 900 -19.91 -22.24 -25.76
C VAL A 900 -19.46 -20.86 -25.30
N ARG A 901 -18.49 -20.26 -25.99
CA ARG A 901 -18.00 -18.92 -25.65
C ARG A 901 -19.10 -17.87 -25.76
N VAL A 902 -19.88 -17.92 -26.83
CA VAL A 902 -20.97 -16.96 -27.09
C VAL A 902 -22.15 -17.21 -26.16
N ALA A 903 -22.49 -18.47 -25.86
CA ALA A 903 -23.53 -18.82 -24.89
C ALA A 903 -23.17 -18.37 -23.47
N LEU A 904 -21.92 -18.59 -23.04
CA LEU A 904 -21.44 -18.12 -21.72
C LEU A 904 -21.38 -16.60 -21.64
N ALA A 905 -20.94 -15.92 -22.71
CA ALA A 905 -20.93 -14.45 -22.76
C ALA A 905 -22.34 -13.83 -22.78
N ALA A 906 -23.35 -14.63 -23.13
CA ALA A 906 -24.75 -14.24 -23.21
C ALA A 906 -25.61 -14.81 -22.07
N ASP A 907 -25.00 -15.34 -20.99
CA ASP A 907 -25.68 -15.97 -19.85
C ASP A 907 -26.72 -17.04 -20.26
N TYR A 908 -26.36 -17.86 -21.25
CA TYR A 908 -27.18 -18.94 -21.82
C TYR A 908 -28.48 -18.49 -22.51
N ASP A 909 -28.65 -17.19 -22.79
CA ASP A 909 -29.77 -16.65 -23.57
C ASP A 909 -29.48 -16.78 -25.08
N VAL A 910 -30.32 -17.55 -25.78
CA VAL A 910 -30.15 -17.86 -27.21
C VAL A 910 -30.25 -16.62 -28.11
N ASN A 911 -31.15 -15.67 -27.81
CA ASN A 911 -31.34 -14.49 -28.66
C ASN A 911 -30.17 -13.51 -28.51
N ARG A 912 -29.68 -13.34 -27.29
CA ARG A 912 -28.51 -12.52 -27.00
C ARG A 912 -27.25 -13.16 -27.59
N ALA A 913 -27.11 -14.47 -27.50
CA ALA A 913 -26.03 -15.23 -28.12
C ALA A 913 -26.03 -15.09 -29.66
N LEU A 914 -27.19 -15.16 -30.32
CA LEU A 914 -27.28 -14.95 -31.77
C LEU A 914 -26.89 -13.52 -32.16
N ASN A 915 -27.31 -12.51 -31.38
CA ASN A 915 -26.88 -11.13 -31.62
C ASN A 915 -25.36 -10.98 -31.48
N PHE A 916 -24.73 -11.62 -30.49
CA PHE A 916 -23.27 -11.66 -30.38
C PHE A 916 -22.60 -12.40 -31.54
N PHE A 917 -23.18 -13.52 -31.99
CA PHE A 917 -22.63 -14.32 -33.08
C PHE A 917 -22.68 -13.59 -34.44
N PHE A 918 -23.74 -12.83 -34.73
CA PHE A 918 -23.90 -12.10 -36.00
C PHE A 918 -23.38 -10.65 -35.95
N SER A 919 -22.93 -10.15 -34.79
CA SER A 919 -22.33 -8.82 -34.66
C SER A 919 -20.80 -8.81 -34.73
N ALA A 920 -20.17 -9.99 -34.71
CA ALA A 920 -18.75 -10.21 -35.03
C ALA A 920 -18.58 -10.57 -36.51
#